data_AF-A0A660N0B1-F1
#
_entry.id   AF-A0A660N0B1-F1
#
_cell.length_a   1.000
_cell.length_b   1.000
_cell.length_c   1.000
_cell.angle_alpha   90.00
_cell.angle_beta   90.00
_cell.angle_gamma   90.00
#
_symmetry.space_group_name_H-M   'P 1'
#
loop_
_entity.id
_entity.type
_entity.pdbx_description
1 polymer ?
#
loop_
_entity_poly.entity_id
_entity_poly.type
_entity_poly.pdbx_seq_one_letter_code
_entity_poly.pdbx_strand_id
1 'polypeptide(L)'
;MQEVQMISPLTPGMYLGKNTLATRNIQSAPVAPNSQKTAEFVSALPKRFLPGRFHWLRTSLNTGPNGGGAKDNIPVYTVDSSNPHQEYRQFSSTDARVTNFPDLVKATSGKIPLPSWAVPSEGGDHALAIYDVATGIWRSYFKVTSNPDGSMNYSSAGYQRFDPKTRSTSNYWLSHLSGTSTVTGSATELMQLGLAELKAAKINHALSFTFPSYRRDAVFPAKVSDGKLADADAPYAGQMFTLPPNFDVDAWVKENNASAEMAAVLKAVQQYGGYVADQNFWCMALNVESPLSFKNNPYDSDPELKAAASRLNKDINKFPWEKTVWVKPGYSGHDTNAASPGIQAALAEIAAARNNTAAPSNSTTLPNNTSSLKQAVRAGMSAVSGLGALAGGAALENLFSPEKEAPTAEKPADEKPQIATSNSQSEPAPSAAPQASIPAPAPAPEPQRQPENAPSLPMPQSRKHSGLMLDVARQFYPLNTLKGYVDDIARAGGTFFHLHLSDDQNYALESATLGQLARNAKQNADGSYTNPATGKSFYSAAQIQELVRYAKQKGIELVPEIDAPAHMSAIHSLLQRENSAQASQIFNGNNELRYENAEAQQFIQQLYDEAADIFAGSGTHFHIGGDEFSGSISQNPHYIAYVNNIVLHLKNKNLIVRVWNDA
;
A
#
# COMPACT_ATOMS: atom_id res chain seq x y z
N MET A 1 -20.90 1.72 -12.25
CA MET A 1 -19.53 1.28 -11.92
C MET A 1 -19.18 1.90 -10.58
N GLN A 2 -19.13 1.11 -9.51
CA GLN A 2 -18.56 1.60 -8.25
C GLN A 2 -17.05 1.65 -8.40
N GLU A 3 -16.40 2.69 -7.89
CA GLU A 3 -14.95 2.68 -7.78
C GLU A 3 -14.55 1.66 -6.71
N VAL A 4 -13.61 0.77 -7.05
CA VAL A 4 -12.94 -0.07 -6.06
C VAL A 4 -12.27 0.88 -5.07
N GLN A 5 -12.60 0.78 -3.77
CA GLN A 5 -11.90 1.54 -2.75
C GLN A 5 -10.43 1.12 -2.74
N MET A 6 -9.57 1.99 -3.28
CA MET A 6 -8.12 1.80 -3.33
C MET A 6 -7.54 1.92 -1.92
N ILE A 7 -7.61 0.83 -1.16
CA ILE A 7 -6.83 0.65 0.07
C ILE A 7 -5.35 0.81 -0.30
N SER A 8 -4.62 1.63 0.47
CA SER A 8 -3.18 1.81 0.28
C SER A 8 -2.48 0.44 0.21
N PRO A 9 -1.77 0.10 -0.88
CA PRO A 9 -1.03 -1.15 -0.99
C PRO A 9 -0.05 -1.38 0.16
N LEU A 10 0.46 -0.29 0.75
CA LEU A 10 1.41 -0.33 1.87
C LEU A 10 0.75 -0.03 3.23
N THR A 11 -0.54 -0.40 3.39
CA THR A 11 -1.22 -0.38 4.70
C THR A 11 -0.61 -1.44 5.64
N PRO A 12 -0.04 -1.07 6.80
CA PRO A 12 0.55 -2.03 7.73
C PRO A 12 -0.43 -3.12 8.17
N GLY A 13 0.05 -4.37 8.29
CA GLY A 13 -0.79 -5.54 8.59
C GLY A 13 -1.51 -6.17 7.38
N MET A 14 -1.55 -5.50 6.22
CA MET A 14 -2.03 -6.11 4.97
C MET A 14 -0.95 -6.95 4.26
N TYR A 15 0.31 -6.53 4.33
CA TYR A 15 1.41 -7.07 3.50
C TYR A 15 2.65 -7.56 4.28
N LEU A 16 2.88 -7.12 5.52
CA LEU A 16 3.99 -7.59 6.37
C LEU A 16 3.47 -8.39 7.58
N GLY A 17 3.92 -9.64 7.72
CA GLY A 17 3.69 -10.48 8.89
C GLY A 17 4.66 -10.15 10.03
N LYS A 18 4.24 -10.42 11.29
CA LYS A 18 5.08 -10.23 12.49
C LYS A 18 6.35 -11.09 12.44
N ASN A 19 7.44 -10.58 13.02
CA ASN A 19 8.77 -11.23 13.08
C ASN A 19 9.38 -11.67 11.73
N THR A 20 8.91 -11.12 10.61
CA THR A 20 9.59 -11.21 9.32
C THR A 20 10.85 -10.34 9.31
N LEU A 21 11.74 -10.42 8.31
CA LEU A 21 12.94 -9.55 8.31
C LEU A 21 12.55 -8.06 8.36
N ALA A 22 11.52 -7.64 7.63
CA ALA A 22 11.06 -6.26 7.66
C ALA A 22 10.52 -5.81 9.03
N THR A 23 9.97 -6.71 9.86
CA THR A 23 9.30 -6.31 11.13
C THR A 23 10.00 -6.82 12.40
N ARG A 24 11.16 -7.47 12.30
CA ARG A 24 11.93 -7.91 13.47
C ARG A 24 12.75 -6.75 14.05
N ASN A 25 13.06 -6.82 15.34
CA ASN A 25 14.06 -5.92 15.91
C ASN A 25 15.47 -6.34 15.42
N ILE A 26 16.31 -5.38 15.01
CA ILE A 26 17.70 -5.64 14.57
C ILE A 26 18.78 -4.96 15.45
N GLN A 27 18.42 -4.37 16.59
CA GLN A 27 19.34 -3.71 17.52
C GLN A 27 20.42 -4.65 18.09
N SER A 28 20.16 -5.96 18.07
CA SER A 28 21.08 -7.03 18.48
C SER A 28 21.79 -7.72 17.30
N ALA A 29 21.62 -7.23 16.07
CA ALA A 29 22.24 -7.83 14.89
C ALA A 29 23.78 -7.72 14.93
N PRO A 30 24.53 -8.74 14.47
CA PRO A 30 25.99 -8.69 14.43
C PRO A 30 26.48 -7.51 13.58
N VAL A 31 27.38 -6.70 14.13
CA VAL A 31 27.95 -5.51 13.47
C VAL A 31 29.02 -5.92 12.46
N ALA A 32 29.07 -5.24 11.31
CA ALA A 32 30.11 -5.43 10.31
C ALA A 32 31.48 -4.94 10.84
N PRO A 33 32.60 -5.67 10.64
CA PRO A 33 33.92 -5.26 11.16
C PRO A 33 34.42 -3.88 10.69
N ASN A 34 33.91 -3.38 9.56
CA ASN A 34 34.21 -2.06 9.02
C ASN A 34 33.04 -1.05 9.15
N SER A 35 32.03 -1.34 9.99
CA SER A 35 30.79 -0.54 10.12
C SER A 35 31.02 0.97 10.23
N GLN A 36 31.97 1.42 11.06
CA GLN A 36 32.27 2.85 11.20
C GLN A 36 32.76 3.45 9.87
N LYS A 37 33.68 2.76 9.17
CA LYS A 37 34.17 3.21 7.86
C LYS A 37 33.06 3.27 6.82
N THR A 38 32.12 2.32 6.85
CA THR A 38 30.95 2.34 5.95
C THR A 38 30.01 3.50 6.27
N ALA A 39 29.81 3.85 7.55
CA ALA A 39 29.06 5.04 7.94
C ALA A 39 29.75 6.35 7.50
N GLU A 40 31.07 6.45 7.67
CA GLU A 40 31.90 7.56 7.16
C GLU A 40 31.86 7.66 5.63
N PHE A 41 31.96 6.52 4.93
CA PHE A 41 31.91 6.39 3.48
C PHE A 41 30.55 6.83 2.91
N VAL A 42 29.45 6.34 3.49
CA VAL A 42 28.08 6.71 3.11
C VAL A 42 27.81 8.19 3.43
N SER A 43 28.25 8.68 4.58
CA SER A 43 28.19 10.10 4.95
C SER A 43 28.89 11.02 3.93
N ALA A 44 30.01 10.57 3.37
CA ALA A 44 30.77 11.29 2.35
C ALA A 44 30.27 11.06 0.91
N LEU A 45 29.46 10.02 0.66
CA LEU A 45 29.12 9.53 -0.68
C LEU A 45 28.52 10.59 -1.61
N PRO A 46 27.59 11.48 -1.17
CA PRO A 46 27.01 12.50 -2.05
C PRO A 46 28.08 13.46 -2.64
N LYS A 47 29.17 13.73 -1.91
CA LYS A 47 30.29 14.57 -2.41
C LYS A 47 31.15 13.88 -3.49
N ARG A 48 30.92 12.59 -3.76
CA ARG A 48 31.55 11.84 -4.87
C ARG A 48 30.72 11.90 -6.17
N PHE A 49 29.43 12.20 -6.08
CA PHE A 49 28.48 12.11 -7.21
C PHE A 49 27.76 13.42 -7.53
N LEU A 50 27.60 14.32 -6.56
CA LEU A 50 26.99 15.64 -6.75
C LEU A 50 28.01 16.71 -7.12
N PRO A 51 27.68 17.66 -8.01
CA PRO A 51 28.43 18.90 -8.18
C PRO A 51 28.53 19.71 -6.88
N GLY A 52 29.63 20.45 -6.70
CA GLY A 52 29.97 21.16 -5.45
C GLY A 52 28.85 22.03 -4.84
N ARG A 53 28.04 22.70 -5.66
CA ARG A 53 26.89 23.52 -5.24
C ARG A 53 25.76 22.73 -4.55
N PHE A 54 25.78 21.40 -4.63
CA PHE A 54 24.80 20.49 -4.04
C PHE A 54 25.39 19.60 -2.93
N HIS A 55 26.64 19.82 -2.50
CA HIS A 55 27.28 19.05 -1.41
C HIS A 55 26.58 19.14 -0.03
N TRP A 56 25.57 20.01 0.10
CA TRP A 56 24.68 20.09 1.28
C TRP A 56 23.55 19.04 1.26
N LEU A 57 23.25 18.44 0.11
CA LEU A 57 22.25 17.40 -0.05
C LEU A 57 22.87 16.03 0.26
N ARG A 58 22.54 15.51 1.45
CA ARG A 58 22.90 14.18 1.95
C ARG A 58 21.83 13.15 1.65
N THR A 59 20.57 13.51 1.93
CA THR A 59 19.42 12.62 1.79
C THR A 59 18.22 13.36 1.18
N SER A 60 17.47 12.71 0.31
CA SER A 60 16.20 13.20 -0.24
C SER A 60 15.03 12.27 0.09
N LEU A 61 13.80 12.74 -0.16
CA LEU A 61 12.59 11.93 -0.11
C LEU A 61 12.19 11.52 -1.52
N ASN A 62 11.92 10.24 -1.77
CA ASN A 62 11.58 9.72 -3.10
C ASN A 62 10.04 9.62 -3.27
N THR A 63 9.39 10.76 -3.49
CA THR A 63 7.92 10.92 -3.51
C THR A 63 7.30 11.16 -4.90
N GLY A 64 8.10 11.18 -5.97
CA GLY A 64 7.59 11.43 -7.33
C GLY A 64 7.27 12.91 -7.64
N PRO A 65 6.57 13.18 -8.76
CA PRO A 65 6.65 14.46 -9.48
C PRO A 65 6.18 15.70 -8.70
N ASN A 66 5.17 15.57 -7.84
CA ASN A 66 4.63 16.70 -7.06
C ASN A 66 5.30 16.88 -5.68
N GLY A 67 6.23 15.99 -5.30
CA GLY A 67 6.87 15.97 -3.97
C GLY A 67 8.29 16.55 -3.91
N GLY A 68 8.88 16.92 -5.06
CA GLY A 68 10.27 17.39 -5.15
C GLY A 68 11.33 16.28 -5.07
N GLY A 69 10.91 15.01 -5.14
CA GLY A 69 11.78 13.84 -5.14
C GLY A 69 12.18 13.37 -6.55
N ALA A 70 12.90 12.25 -6.62
CA ALA A 70 13.18 11.57 -7.88
C ALA A 70 11.89 10.97 -8.49
N LYS A 71 11.92 10.71 -9.80
CA LYS A 71 10.79 10.11 -10.54
C LYS A 71 10.78 8.58 -10.49
N ASP A 72 11.85 7.98 -9.99
CA ASP A 72 12.13 6.55 -10.03
C ASP A 72 11.41 5.73 -8.94
N ASN A 73 10.55 6.38 -8.14
CA ASN A 73 9.76 5.70 -7.12
C ASN A 73 8.72 4.74 -7.71
N ILE A 74 8.63 3.53 -7.15
CA ILE A 74 7.91 2.41 -7.77
C ILE A 74 6.45 2.41 -7.29
N PRO A 75 5.44 2.64 -8.15
CA PRO A 75 4.04 2.45 -7.80
C PRO A 75 3.74 0.97 -7.54
N VAL A 76 2.83 0.74 -6.59
CA VAL A 76 2.38 -0.58 -6.19
C VAL A 76 0.87 -0.66 -6.41
N TYR A 77 0.40 -1.73 -7.03
CA TYR A 77 -1.01 -1.91 -7.35
C TYR A 77 -1.59 -3.15 -6.68
N THR A 78 -2.44 -2.93 -5.68
CA THR A 78 -3.31 -3.99 -5.13
C THR A 78 -4.42 -4.30 -6.13
N VAL A 79 -4.58 -5.57 -6.48
CA VAL A 79 -5.60 -6.08 -7.40
C VAL A 79 -6.21 -7.37 -6.84
N ASP A 80 -7.36 -7.77 -7.38
CA ASP A 80 -8.09 -8.97 -6.95
C ASP A 80 -8.52 -9.79 -8.17
N SER A 81 -7.81 -10.88 -8.49
CA SER A 81 -8.17 -11.72 -9.63
C SER A 81 -9.50 -12.47 -9.47
N SER A 82 -10.08 -12.51 -8.27
CA SER A 82 -11.38 -13.14 -8.00
C SER A 82 -12.57 -12.21 -8.26
N ASN A 83 -12.34 -10.90 -8.30
CA ASN A 83 -13.35 -9.90 -8.62
C ASN A 83 -13.77 -10.02 -10.11
N PRO A 84 -15.06 -10.28 -10.43
CA PRO A 84 -15.54 -10.44 -11.81
C PRO A 84 -15.47 -9.16 -12.65
N HIS A 85 -15.20 -8.01 -12.02
CA HIS A 85 -14.97 -6.72 -12.68
C HIS A 85 -13.49 -6.30 -12.70
N GLN A 86 -12.56 -7.17 -12.29
CA GLN A 86 -11.14 -6.88 -12.38
C GLN A 86 -10.71 -6.68 -13.84
N GLU A 87 -10.09 -5.54 -14.11
CA GLU A 87 -9.45 -5.25 -15.40
C GLU A 87 -8.11 -6.01 -15.52
N TYR A 88 -7.77 -6.41 -16.74
CA TYR A 88 -6.56 -7.17 -17.04
C TYR A 88 -5.82 -6.57 -18.23
N ARG A 89 -4.49 -6.56 -18.18
CA ARG A 89 -3.62 -6.16 -19.28
C ARG A 89 -2.72 -7.32 -19.68
N GLN A 90 -2.38 -7.41 -20.97
CA GLN A 90 -1.51 -8.47 -21.49
C GLN A 90 -0.04 -8.07 -21.29
N PHE A 91 0.74 -8.88 -20.60
CA PHE A 91 2.17 -8.68 -20.35
C PHE A 91 3.03 -9.64 -21.18
N SER A 92 4.13 -9.14 -21.74
CA SER A 92 5.13 -9.97 -22.44
C SER A 92 6.56 -9.46 -22.25
N SER A 93 7.55 -10.32 -22.46
CA SER A 93 8.96 -9.94 -22.51
C SER A 93 9.69 -10.70 -23.61
N THR A 94 10.63 -10.03 -24.26
CA THR A 94 11.59 -10.59 -25.21
C THR A 94 13.01 -10.62 -24.66
N ASP A 95 13.24 -10.14 -23.44
CA ASP A 95 14.56 -10.03 -22.83
C ASP A 95 15.02 -11.40 -22.29
N ALA A 96 16.24 -11.81 -22.66
CA ALA A 96 16.84 -13.07 -22.24
C ALA A 96 16.97 -13.22 -20.71
N ARG A 97 17.01 -12.11 -19.96
CA ARG A 97 16.95 -12.14 -18.48
C ARG A 97 15.64 -12.72 -17.96
N VAL A 98 14.55 -12.59 -18.71
CA VAL A 98 13.23 -13.13 -18.35
C VAL A 98 12.96 -14.44 -19.10
N THR A 99 13.14 -14.46 -20.42
CA THR A 99 12.71 -15.58 -21.27
C THR A 99 13.49 -16.89 -21.04
N ASN A 100 14.70 -16.81 -20.47
CA ASN A 100 15.48 -17.98 -20.07
C ASN A 100 14.98 -18.65 -18.76
N PHE A 101 13.99 -18.09 -18.07
CA PHE A 101 13.47 -18.56 -16.78
C PHE A 101 11.96 -18.87 -16.90
N PRO A 102 11.58 -20.13 -17.23
CA PRO A 102 10.18 -20.47 -17.52
C PRO A 102 9.21 -20.28 -16.34
N ASP A 103 9.71 -20.36 -15.10
CA ASP A 103 8.98 -20.02 -13.87
C ASP A 103 8.61 -18.53 -13.83
N LEU A 104 9.58 -17.65 -14.13
CA LEU A 104 9.40 -16.21 -14.16
C LEU A 104 8.48 -15.80 -15.30
N VAL A 105 8.68 -16.35 -16.51
CA VAL A 105 7.78 -16.15 -17.67
C VAL A 105 6.34 -16.52 -17.30
N LYS A 106 6.12 -17.69 -16.67
CA LYS A 106 4.81 -18.17 -16.24
C LYS A 106 4.18 -17.30 -15.14
N ALA A 107 4.98 -16.70 -14.26
CA ALA A 107 4.49 -15.85 -13.18
C ALA A 107 4.18 -14.42 -13.64
N THR A 108 4.94 -13.87 -14.59
CA THR A 108 4.95 -12.44 -14.91
C THR A 108 4.46 -12.08 -16.32
N SER A 109 4.25 -13.06 -17.22
CA SER A 109 3.68 -12.85 -18.57
C SER A 109 2.24 -13.35 -18.68
N GLY A 110 1.57 -12.99 -19.78
CA GLY A 110 0.19 -13.38 -20.06
C GLY A 110 -0.83 -12.34 -19.58
N LYS A 111 -2.05 -12.78 -19.26
CA LYS A 111 -3.14 -11.92 -18.84
C LYS A 111 -3.02 -11.62 -17.34
N ILE A 112 -2.46 -10.45 -16.99
CA ILE A 112 -2.19 -10.04 -15.60
C ILE A 112 -3.28 -9.05 -15.13
N PRO A 113 -3.84 -9.20 -13.91
CA PRO A 113 -4.79 -8.23 -13.36
C PRO A 113 -4.09 -6.89 -13.13
N LEU A 114 -4.57 -5.83 -13.79
CA LEU A 114 -4.06 -4.46 -13.67
C LEU A 114 -5.10 -3.50 -14.27
N PRO A 115 -5.52 -2.42 -13.55
CA PRO A 115 -6.42 -1.42 -14.12
C PRO A 115 -5.82 -0.68 -15.32
N SER A 116 -6.68 -0.26 -16.25
CA SER A 116 -6.32 0.52 -17.44
C SER A 116 -5.66 1.87 -17.11
N TRP A 117 -6.04 2.50 -15.99
CA TRP A 117 -5.45 3.75 -15.52
C TRP A 117 -4.07 3.58 -14.86
N ALA A 118 -3.67 2.35 -14.49
CA ALA A 118 -2.41 2.09 -13.80
C ALA A 118 -1.22 2.17 -14.77
N VAL A 119 -0.15 2.83 -14.34
CA VAL A 119 1.01 3.21 -15.17
C VAL A 119 2.33 2.93 -14.46
N PRO A 120 3.43 2.67 -15.19
CA PRO A 120 4.75 2.63 -14.58
C PRO A 120 5.18 3.99 -14.04
N SER A 121 6.23 4.00 -13.22
CA SER A 121 6.87 5.22 -12.76
C SER A 121 7.38 6.08 -13.92
N GLU A 122 7.41 7.40 -13.74
CA GLU A 122 7.96 8.35 -14.71
C GLU A 122 9.51 8.35 -14.74
N GLY A 123 10.15 7.56 -13.86
CA GLY A 123 11.60 7.42 -13.79
C GLY A 123 12.17 6.63 -14.97
N GLY A 124 13.51 6.69 -15.11
CA GLY A 124 14.21 6.14 -16.28
C GLY A 124 14.07 4.62 -16.46
N ASP A 125 13.63 3.92 -15.41
CA ASP A 125 13.43 2.48 -15.37
C ASP A 125 11.97 2.03 -15.49
N HIS A 126 11.00 2.95 -15.57
CA HIS A 126 9.56 2.68 -15.77
C HIS A 126 9.09 1.44 -15.00
N ALA A 127 9.18 1.51 -13.68
CA ALA A 127 8.93 0.38 -12.79
C ALA A 127 7.47 0.36 -12.31
N LEU A 128 6.94 -0.83 -12.00
CA LEU A 128 5.70 -1.00 -11.23
C LEU A 128 5.71 -2.35 -10.51
N ALA A 129 4.96 -2.43 -9.41
CA ALA A 129 4.65 -3.68 -8.72
C ALA A 129 3.14 -3.95 -8.68
N ILE A 130 2.76 -5.23 -8.64
CA ILE A 130 1.37 -5.69 -8.60
C ILE A 130 1.23 -6.77 -7.52
N TYR A 131 0.30 -6.60 -6.59
CA TYR A 131 -0.07 -7.59 -5.59
C TYR A 131 -1.50 -8.08 -5.81
N ASP A 132 -1.64 -9.35 -6.16
CA ASP A 132 -2.93 -9.99 -6.36
C ASP A 132 -3.38 -10.71 -5.07
N VAL A 133 -4.36 -10.12 -4.38
CA VAL A 133 -4.80 -10.58 -3.04
C VAL A 133 -5.47 -11.95 -3.07
N ALA A 134 -6.06 -12.34 -4.21
CA ALA A 134 -6.76 -13.61 -4.35
C ALA A 134 -5.80 -14.79 -4.50
N THR A 135 -4.67 -14.59 -5.20
CA THR A 135 -3.67 -15.64 -5.43
C THR A 135 -2.48 -15.57 -4.45
N GLY A 136 -2.31 -14.42 -3.78
CA GLY A 136 -1.13 -14.12 -2.97
C GLY A 136 0.14 -13.94 -3.80
N ILE A 137 0.03 -13.56 -5.09
CA ILE A 137 1.21 -13.40 -5.97
C ILE A 137 1.57 -11.91 -6.08
N TRP A 138 2.79 -11.59 -5.65
CA TRP A 138 3.42 -10.29 -5.90
C TRP A 138 4.34 -10.38 -7.13
N ARG A 139 4.34 -9.32 -7.94
CA ARG A 139 5.12 -9.20 -9.17
C ARG A 139 5.75 -7.82 -9.22
N SER A 140 7.03 -7.74 -9.56
CA SER A 140 7.76 -6.49 -9.77
C SER A 140 8.27 -6.44 -11.21
N TYR A 141 8.12 -5.30 -11.89
CA TYR A 141 8.41 -5.14 -13.31
C TYR A 141 9.25 -3.89 -13.58
N PHE A 142 10.22 -4.00 -14.50
CA PHE A 142 11.19 -2.97 -14.85
C PHE A 142 11.39 -2.85 -16.36
N LYS A 143 11.68 -1.62 -16.81
CA LYS A 143 11.63 -1.16 -18.21
C LYS A 143 10.26 -1.42 -18.85
N VAL A 144 9.19 -1.11 -18.14
CA VAL A 144 7.83 -1.31 -18.64
C VAL A 144 7.50 -0.29 -19.72
N THR A 145 6.92 -0.75 -20.83
CA THR A 145 6.41 0.09 -21.92
C THR A 145 4.97 -0.31 -22.24
N SER A 146 4.07 0.68 -22.33
CA SER A 146 2.69 0.45 -22.80
C SER A 146 2.63 0.51 -24.32
N ASN A 147 1.99 -0.49 -24.92
CA ASN A 147 1.65 -0.50 -26.34
C ASN A 147 0.30 0.20 -26.58
N PRO A 148 -0.01 0.68 -27.81
CA PRO A 148 -1.27 1.38 -28.11
C PRO A 148 -2.55 0.55 -27.93
N ASP A 149 -2.45 -0.78 -27.89
CA ASP A 149 -3.54 -1.72 -27.61
C ASP A 149 -3.78 -1.95 -26.11
N GLY A 150 -3.02 -1.28 -25.24
CA GLY A 150 -3.06 -1.45 -23.79
C GLY A 150 -2.21 -2.62 -23.26
N SER A 151 -1.55 -3.41 -24.11
CA SER A 151 -0.58 -4.42 -23.65
C SER A 151 0.70 -3.77 -23.09
N MET A 152 1.51 -4.56 -22.39
CA MET A 152 2.72 -4.14 -21.68
C MET A 152 3.91 -5.02 -22.10
N ASN A 153 5.03 -4.40 -22.47
CA ASN A 153 6.32 -5.08 -22.58
C ASN A 153 7.21 -4.70 -21.39
N TYR A 154 8.07 -5.61 -20.93
CA TYR A 154 9.04 -5.36 -19.86
C TYR A 154 10.36 -6.09 -20.11
N SER A 155 11.46 -5.68 -19.47
CA SER A 155 12.81 -6.25 -19.70
C SER A 155 13.45 -6.89 -18.48
N SER A 156 12.89 -6.68 -17.29
CA SER A 156 13.34 -7.30 -16.04
C SER A 156 12.14 -7.47 -15.11
N ALA A 157 12.08 -8.57 -14.37
CA ALA A 157 10.98 -8.84 -13.44
C ALA A 157 11.41 -9.74 -12.28
N GLY A 158 10.56 -9.80 -11.25
CA GLY A 158 10.66 -10.76 -10.15
C GLY A 158 9.28 -11.08 -9.59
N TYR A 159 9.18 -12.16 -8.84
CA TYR A 159 7.94 -12.54 -8.18
C TYR A 159 8.15 -13.27 -6.85
N GLN A 160 7.19 -13.07 -5.96
CA GLN A 160 7.14 -13.66 -4.62
C GLN A 160 5.73 -14.21 -4.38
N ARG A 161 5.61 -15.20 -3.48
CA ARG A 161 4.31 -15.76 -3.10
C ARG A 161 4.05 -15.66 -1.61
N PHE A 162 2.82 -15.31 -1.29
CA PHE A 162 2.23 -15.19 0.03
C PHE A 162 1.19 -16.30 0.21
N ASP A 163 0.96 -16.70 1.46
CA ASP A 163 -0.34 -17.24 1.84
C ASP A 163 -1.27 -16.08 2.26
N PRO A 164 -2.32 -15.73 1.49
CA PRO A 164 -3.24 -14.65 1.85
C PRO A 164 -4.07 -14.96 3.10
N LYS A 165 -4.13 -16.23 3.55
CA LYS A 165 -4.95 -16.67 4.68
C LYS A 165 -4.27 -16.50 6.04
N THR A 166 -3.02 -16.94 6.19
CA THR A 166 -2.34 -16.93 7.51
C THR A 166 -1.54 -15.67 7.81
N ARG A 167 -1.09 -14.92 6.79
CA ARG A 167 -0.22 -13.72 6.90
C ARG A 167 0.98 -13.91 7.86
N SER A 168 1.48 -15.15 7.99
CA SER A 168 2.39 -15.55 9.07
C SER A 168 3.88 -15.29 8.76
N THR A 169 4.77 -15.76 9.63
CA THR A 169 6.23 -15.76 9.41
C THR A 169 6.66 -16.50 8.12
N SER A 170 5.79 -17.34 7.55
CA SER A 170 5.99 -17.96 6.22
C SER A 170 6.06 -16.95 5.07
N ASN A 171 5.49 -15.75 5.24
CA ASN A 171 5.16 -14.88 4.11
C ASN A 171 6.23 -13.88 3.70
N TYR A 172 7.33 -13.70 4.45
CA TYR A 172 8.39 -12.79 3.99
C TYR A 172 9.82 -13.32 4.02
N TRP A 173 10.56 -12.84 3.02
CA TRP A 173 12.02 -12.83 2.89
C TRP A 173 12.66 -14.14 2.43
N LEU A 174 11.94 -15.26 2.50
CA LEU A 174 12.42 -16.58 2.09
C LEU A 174 11.49 -17.25 1.06
N SER A 175 10.28 -16.71 0.86
CA SER A 175 9.34 -17.03 -0.22
C SER A 175 9.61 -16.29 -1.53
N HIS A 176 10.75 -15.59 -1.63
CA HIS A 176 11.18 -14.90 -2.85
C HIS A 176 11.75 -15.90 -3.84
N LEU A 177 10.98 -16.23 -4.89
CA LEU A 177 11.34 -17.29 -5.83
C LEU A 177 12.39 -16.80 -6.84
N SER A 178 12.01 -15.95 -7.79
CA SER A 178 12.88 -15.51 -8.90
C SER A 178 12.87 -13.98 -9.09
N GLY A 179 13.94 -13.44 -9.69
CA GLY A 179 14.18 -12.00 -9.84
C GLY A 179 15.46 -11.68 -10.61
N THR A 180 15.44 -10.63 -11.45
CA THR A 180 16.47 -10.38 -12.50
C THR A 180 17.24 -9.06 -12.37
N SER A 181 17.01 -8.28 -11.30
CA SER A 181 17.69 -7.02 -10.96
C SER A 181 17.83 -6.88 -9.44
N THR A 182 18.52 -5.84 -8.96
CA THR A 182 18.71 -5.56 -7.53
C THR A 182 17.37 -5.45 -6.79
N VAL A 183 16.44 -4.60 -7.26
CA VAL A 183 15.08 -4.49 -6.70
C VAL A 183 14.28 -5.78 -6.85
N THR A 184 14.19 -6.32 -8.07
CA THR A 184 13.35 -7.50 -8.32
C THR A 184 13.88 -8.78 -7.68
N GLY A 185 15.12 -8.76 -7.17
CA GLY A 185 15.75 -9.78 -6.36
C GLY A 185 15.89 -9.41 -4.87
N SER A 186 15.26 -8.32 -4.39
CA SER A 186 15.22 -7.92 -2.98
C SER A 186 13.84 -7.50 -2.46
N ALA A 187 12.84 -7.33 -3.34
CA ALA A 187 11.46 -6.97 -3.00
C ALA A 187 11.34 -5.60 -2.27
N THR A 188 12.03 -4.59 -2.80
CA THR A 188 12.13 -3.23 -2.24
C THR A 188 10.80 -2.55 -1.98
N GLU A 189 9.82 -2.84 -2.81
CA GLU A 189 8.51 -2.18 -2.83
C GLU A 189 7.72 -2.38 -1.53
N LEU A 190 8.10 -3.37 -0.71
CA LEU A 190 7.45 -3.71 0.57
C LEU A 190 8.18 -3.14 1.79
N MET A 191 9.09 -2.20 1.57
CA MET A 191 9.78 -1.42 2.60
C MET A 191 9.81 0.08 2.24
N GLN A 192 8.93 0.54 1.33
CA GLN A 192 8.69 1.98 1.18
C GLN A 192 7.84 2.46 2.37
N LEU A 193 8.00 3.71 2.79
CA LEU A 193 7.17 4.32 3.83
C LEU A 193 5.71 4.49 3.37
N GLY A 194 4.75 3.82 4.01
CA GLY A 194 3.33 3.91 3.65
C GLY A 194 2.70 5.27 3.95
N LEU A 195 1.69 5.69 3.18
CA LEU A 195 0.99 6.98 3.35
C LEU A 195 0.34 7.10 4.74
N ALA A 196 -0.26 6.01 5.23
CA ALA A 196 -0.87 5.96 6.55
C ALA A 196 0.17 6.11 7.67
N GLU A 197 1.36 5.52 7.50
CA GLU A 197 2.44 5.61 8.49
C GLU A 197 3.11 6.99 8.50
N LEU A 198 3.28 7.60 7.32
CA LEU A 198 3.73 8.99 7.15
C LEU A 198 2.76 9.95 7.83
N LYS A 199 1.44 9.82 7.56
CA LYS A 199 0.40 10.67 8.15
C LYS A 199 0.27 10.47 9.67
N ALA A 200 0.43 9.25 10.17
CA ALA A 200 0.37 8.93 11.60
C ALA A 200 1.69 9.10 12.37
N ALA A 201 2.80 9.45 11.69
CA ALA A 201 4.16 9.42 12.22
C ALA A 201 4.48 8.12 12.99
N LYS A 202 4.06 6.97 12.45
CA LYS A 202 4.20 5.65 13.10
C LYS A 202 4.51 4.57 12.08
N ILE A 203 5.77 4.14 12.06
CA ILE A 203 6.34 3.19 11.11
C ILE A 203 6.71 1.91 11.86
N ASN A 204 6.29 0.74 11.36
CA ASN A 204 6.42 -0.53 12.10
C ASN A 204 7.27 -1.58 11.37
N HIS A 205 8.10 -1.15 10.43
CA HIS A 205 8.97 -1.98 9.61
C HIS A 205 10.29 -1.28 9.21
N ALA A 206 11.20 -2.05 8.62
CA ALA A 206 12.47 -1.60 8.08
C ALA A 206 12.27 -0.78 6.79
N LEU A 207 13.09 0.24 6.58
CA LEU A 207 12.93 1.20 5.48
C LEU A 207 13.91 0.97 4.33
N SER A 208 13.42 1.07 3.10
CA SER A 208 14.22 1.02 1.88
C SER A 208 14.85 2.37 1.56
N PHE A 209 16.16 2.35 1.30
CA PHE A 209 16.91 3.52 0.87
C PHE A 209 17.65 3.21 -0.43
N THR A 210 17.49 4.06 -1.45
CA THR A 210 18.32 4.02 -2.67
C THR A 210 19.57 4.88 -2.50
N PHE A 211 20.64 4.52 -3.21
CA PHE A 211 21.99 5.08 -3.02
C PHE A 211 22.64 5.49 -4.36
N PRO A 212 23.46 6.55 -4.40
CA PRO A 212 24.20 6.98 -5.60
C PRO A 212 25.08 5.88 -6.23
N SER A 213 25.67 5.01 -5.40
CA SER A 213 26.21 3.70 -5.78
C SER A 213 26.63 2.92 -4.52
N TYR A 214 26.66 1.59 -4.63
CA TYR A 214 27.20 0.62 -3.67
C TYR A 214 28.17 -0.34 -4.39
N ARG A 215 28.63 -1.39 -3.70
CA ARG A 215 29.50 -2.44 -4.25
C ARG A 215 28.83 -3.24 -5.37
N ARG A 216 29.66 -3.82 -6.25
CA ARG A 216 29.27 -4.81 -7.28
C ARG A 216 28.69 -6.12 -6.71
N ASP A 217 28.90 -6.35 -5.43
CA ASP A 217 28.47 -7.55 -4.72
C ASP A 217 27.08 -7.34 -4.09
N ALA A 218 26.28 -8.40 -4.08
CA ALA A 218 24.96 -8.44 -3.42
C ALA A 218 24.99 -9.34 -2.20
N VAL A 219 24.21 -9.01 -1.17
CA VAL A 219 23.98 -9.87 0.00
C VAL A 219 22.51 -9.88 0.40
N PHE A 220 22.09 -10.99 1.03
CA PHE A 220 20.73 -11.22 1.53
C PHE A 220 20.10 -9.95 2.13
N PRO A 221 18.99 -9.42 1.56
CA PRO A 221 18.08 -10.03 0.59
C PRO A 221 18.64 -10.22 -0.82
N ALA A 222 19.42 -9.25 -1.30
CA ALA A 222 19.64 -9.01 -2.70
C ALA A 222 20.34 -10.19 -3.37
N LYS A 223 19.65 -10.79 -4.34
CA LYS A 223 20.19 -11.88 -5.18
C LYS A 223 21.11 -11.38 -6.30
N VAL A 224 21.03 -10.09 -6.63
CA VAL A 224 21.70 -9.41 -7.75
C VAL A 224 22.15 -8.02 -7.28
N SER A 225 23.22 -7.48 -7.86
CA SER A 225 23.65 -6.09 -7.71
C SER A 225 24.06 -5.52 -9.07
N ASP A 226 23.70 -4.27 -9.32
CA ASP A 226 24.14 -3.40 -10.42
C ASP A 226 25.16 -2.34 -9.96
N GLY A 227 25.51 -2.35 -8.67
CA GLY A 227 26.36 -1.36 -8.01
C GLY A 227 27.76 -1.33 -8.61
N LYS A 228 28.36 -0.13 -8.66
CA LYS A 228 29.52 0.12 -9.54
C LYS A 228 30.86 0.20 -8.80
N LEU A 229 30.84 0.29 -7.47
CA LEU A 229 32.03 0.50 -6.62
C LEU A 229 32.83 -0.79 -6.36
N ALA A 230 34.13 -0.61 -6.14
CA ALA A 230 35.06 -1.62 -5.67
C ALA A 230 35.71 -1.26 -4.31
N ASP A 231 35.33 -0.12 -3.71
CA ASP A 231 35.75 0.27 -2.36
C ASP A 231 35.32 -0.80 -1.34
N ALA A 232 36.25 -1.27 -0.51
CA ALA A 232 35.97 -2.30 0.48
C ALA A 232 34.95 -1.84 1.55
N ASP A 233 34.98 -0.54 1.86
CA ASP A 233 34.13 0.11 2.86
C ASP A 233 32.81 0.65 2.31
N ALA A 234 32.57 0.56 0.99
CA ALA A 234 31.23 0.75 0.43
C ALA A 234 30.27 -0.36 0.92
N PRO A 235 28.98 -0.07 1.15
CA PRO A 235 28.03 -1.10 1.52
C PRO A 235 27.71 -2.02 0.34
N TYR A 236 27.16 -3.20 0.62
CA TYR A 236 26.68 -4.15 -0.38
C TYR A 236 25.23 -3.83 -0.77
N ALA A 237 24.81 -4.22 -1.98
CA ALA A 237 23.38 -4.25 -2.29
C ALA A 237 22.67 -5.19 -1.30
N GLY A 238 21.53 -4.77 -0.77
CA GLY A 238 20.80 -5.50 0.28
C GLY A 238 21.32 -5.31 1.71
N GLN A 239 22.49 -4.70 1.94
CA GLN A 239 23.03 -4.61 3.30
C GLN A 239 22.16 -3.72 4.20
N MET A 240 21.82 -4.24 5.38
CA MET A 240 21.08 -3.50 6.41
C MET A 240 22.00 -2.62 7.28
N PHE A 241 21.41 -1.55 7.80
CA PHE A 241 22.00 -0.67 8.80
C PHE A 241 20.95 -0.26 9.84
N THR A 242 21.39 0.23 10.97
CA THR A 242 20.55 0.71 12.08
C THR A 242 21.17 1.94 12.76
N LEU A 243 20.52 2.46 13.79
CA LEU A 243 21.11 3.41 14.73
C LEU A 243 21.47 2.68 16.04
N PRO A 244 22.52 3.10 16.78
CA PRO A 244 22.91 2.46 18.02
C PRO A 244 21.74 2.31 19.00
N PRO A 245 21.66 1.23 19.80
CA PRO A 245 20.58 1.04 20.77
C PRO A 245 20.52 2.14 21.85
N ASN A 246 21.63 2.85 22.07
CA ASN A 246 21.78 3.99 22.97
C ASN A 246 21.72 5.36 22.25
N PHE A 247 21.32 5.42 20.99
CA PHE A 247 21.07 6.68 20.29
C PHE A 247 19.74 7.28 20.75
N ASP A 248 19.77 8.40 21.47
CA ASP A 248 18.56 9.09 21.93
C ASP A 248 17.93 9.88 20.77
N VAL A 249 16.90 9.29 20.15
CA VAL A 249 16.16 9.93 19.05
C VAL A 249 15.44 11.19 19.51
N ASP A 250 14.87 11.22 20.72
CA ASP A 250 14.03 12.34 21.15
C ASP A 250 14.89 13.54 21.57
N ALA A 251 16.07 13.32 22.16
CA ALA A 251 17.09 14.35 22.32
C ALA A 251 17.60 14.87 20.97
N TRP A 252 17.91 13.99 20.01
CA TRP A 252 18.39 14.40 18.68
C TRP A 252 17.34 15.21 17.92
N VAL A 253 16.06 14.80 17.95
CA VAL A 253 14.93 15.50 17.31
C VAL A 253 14.73 16.89 17.91
N LYS A 254 14.88 17.02 19.23
CA LYS A 254 14.83 18.31 19.95
C LYS A 254 16.01 19.21 19.59
N GLU A 255 17.24 18.68 19.56
CA GLU A 255 18.46 19.41 19.18
C GLU A 255 18.38 19.92 17.73
N ASN A 256 17.91 19.08 16.81
CA ASN A 256 17.89 19.37 15.38
C ASN A 256 16.60 20.05 14.91
N ASN A 257 15.68 20.39 15.83
CA ASN A 257 14.34 20.91 15.55
C ASN A 257 13.67 20.17 14.37
N ALA A 258 13.51 18.86 14.55
CA ALA A 258 12.96 17.95 13.55
C ALA A 258 11.50 17.58 13.83
N SER A 259 10.79 17.20 12.78
CA SER A 259 9.39 16.79 12.78
C SER A 259 9.13 15.41 13.39
N ALA A 260 7.88 15.15 13.75
CA ALA A 260 7.43 13.85 14.25
C ALA A 260 7.63 12.73 13.20
N GLU A 261 7.45 13.05 11.92
CA GLU A 261 7.72 12.15 10.81
C GLU A 261 9.20 11.75 10.74
N MET A 262 10.12 12.69 10.97
CA MET A 262 11.54 12.39 11.06
C MET A 262 11.88 11.56 12.31
N ALA A 263 11.24 11.85 13.45
CA ALA A 263 11.36 11.04 14.67
C ALA A 263 10.90 9.59 14.43
N ALA A 264 9.82 9.40 13.67
CA ALA A 264 9.31 8.08 13.29
C ALA A 264 10.30 7.31 12.39
N VAL A 265 10.87 7.97 11.38
CA VAL A 265 11.90 7.38 10.50
C VAL A 265 13.14 6.95 11.30
N LEU A 266 13.60 7.78 12.24
CA LEU A 266 14.74 7.45 13.10
C LEU A 266 14.42 6.28 14.05
N LYS A 267 13.26 6.26 14.69
CA LYS A 267 12.82 5.14 15.55
C LYS A 267 12.65 3.85 14.75
N ALA A 268 12.15 3.91 13.52
CA ALA A 268 12.05 2.75 12.63
C ALA A 268 13.41 2.20 12.20
N VAL A 269 14.35 3.06 11.80
CA VAL A 269 15.73 2.61 11.47
C VAL A 269 16.46 2.08 12.71
N GLN A 270 16.23 2.66 13.89
CA GLN A 270 16.80 2.17 15.14
C GLN A 270 16.23 0.79 15.53
N GLN A 271 14.92 0.56 15.36
CA GLN A 271 14.29 -0.69 15.78
C GLN A 271 14.39 -1.79 14.72
N TYR A 272 13.94 -1.52 13.50
CA TYR A 272 13.77 -2.49 12.41
C TYR A 272 14.88 -2.40 11.35
N GLY A 273 15.46 -1.22 11.16
CA GLY A 273 16.57 -0.97 10.24
C GLY A 273 16.24 -0.10 9.04
N GLY A 274 17.28 0.32 8.34
CA GLY A 274 17.23 0.65 6.93
C GLY A 274 18.07 -0.35 6.13
N TYR A 275 17.94 -0.40 4.81
CA TYR A 275 18.84 -1.20 3.97
C TYR A 275 19.07 -0.59 2.58
N VAL A 276 20.16 -1.00 1.94
CA VAL A 276 20.54 -0.59 0.58
C VAL A 276 19.65 -1.30 -0.45
N ALA A 277 18.71 -0.56 -1.04
CA ALA A 277 17.69 -1.09 -1.91
C ALA A 277 18.10 -1.18 -3.39
N ASP A 278 18.48 -0.04 -3.99
CA ASP A 278 18.81 0.07 -5.41
C ASP A 278 19.61 1.34 -5.72
N GLN A 279 20.15 1.47 -6.94
CA GLN A 279 20.97 2.60 -7.34
C GLN A 279 20.12 3.78 -7.82
N ASN A 280 20.47 4.99 -7.37
CA ASN A 280 19.98 6.25 -7.94
C ASN A 280 21.16 7.11 -8.44
N PHE A 281 20.88 8.31 -8.94
CA PHE A 281 21.87 9.18 -9.58
C PHE A 281 22.46 10.32 -8.72
N TRP A 282 22.02 10.52 -7.48
CA TRP A 282 22.21 11.82 -6.79
C TRP A 282 22.71 11.72 -5.33
N CYS A 283 21.83 11.39 -4.40
CA CYS A 283 22.09 11.30 -2.96
C CYS A 283 21.38 10.07 -2.39
N MET A 284 21.58 9.74 -1.11
CA MET A 284 20.75 8.71 -0.48
C MET A 284 19.27 9.16 -0.54
N ALA A 285 18.32 8.27 -0.78
CA ALA A 285 16.92 8.65 -0.84
C ALA A 285 16.03 7.62 -0.13
N LEU A 286 15.20 8.10 0.80
CA LEU A 286 14.18 7.28 1.46
C LEU A 286 13.00 7.07 0.49
N ASN A 287 12.64 5.82 0.23
CA ASN A 287 11.48 5.48 -0.57
C ASN A 287 10.18 5.60 0.25
N VAL A 288 9.16 6.20 -0.36
CA VAL A 288 7.83 6.47 0.22
C VAL A 288 6.78 5.98 -0.77
N GLU A 289 5.58 5.63 -0.33
CA GLU A 289 4.51 5.16 -1.21
C GLU A 289 4.19 6.16 -2.35
N SER A 290 4.18 5.66 -3.60
CA SER A 290 4.05 6.48 -4.80
C SER A 290 2.65 7.09 -4.97
N PRO A 291 2.53 8.36 -5.41
CA PRO A 291 1.23 8.94 -5.78
C PRO A 291 0.55 8.17 -6.92
N LEU A 292 1.34 7.56 -7.82
CA LEU A 292 0.85 6.80 -8.97
C LEU A 292 0.21 5.45 -8.59
N SER A 293 0.38 4.96 -7.36
CA SER A 293 -0.31 3.77 -6.84
C SER A 293 -1.83 3.95 -6.77
N PHE A 294 -2.33 5.19 -6.90
CA PHE A 294 -3.73 5.56 -6.78
C PHE A 294 -4.23 6.25 -8.06
N LYS A 295 -5.52 6.07 -8.36
CA LYS A 295 -6.19 6.71 -9.51
C LYS A 295 -6.20 8.25 -9.42
N ASN A 296 -6.25 8.78 -8.20
CA ASN A 296 -6.21 10.21 -7.88
C ASN A 296 -5.04 10.43 -6.90
N ASN A 297 -4.24 11.50 -7.07
CA ASN A 297 -3.06 11.71 -6.22
C ASN A 297 -3.44 12.05 -4.76
N PRO A 298 -3.12 11.18 -3.77
CA PRO A 298 -3.49 11.41 -2.38
C PRO A 298 -2.74 12.61 -1.77
N TYR A 299 -1.53 12.93 -2.22
CA TYR A 299 -0.76 14.09 -1.75
C TYR A 299 -1.32 15.44 -2.25
N ASP A 300 -2.28 15.43 -3.17
CA ASP A 300 -3.01 16.63 -3.59
C ASP A 300 -4.43 16.70 -3.00
N SER A 301 -5.05 15.56 -2.67
CA SER A 301 -6.39 15.51 -2.07
C SER A 301 -6.42 15.51 -0.53
N ASP A 302 -5.34 15.10 0.16
CA ASP A 302 -5.24 15.08 1.62
C ASP A 302 -4.24 16.16 2.12
N PRO A 303 -4.73 17.28 2.68
CA PRO A 303 -3.87 18.37 3.17
C PRO A 303 -2.94 17.97 4.32
N GLU A 304 -3.33 17.00 5.15
CA GLU A 304 -2.53 16.56 6.30
C GLU A 304 -1.38 15.67 5.85
N LEU A 305 -1.63 14.75 4.91
CA LEU A 305 -0.60 13.96 4.23
C LEU A 305 0.37 14.87 3.47
N LYS A 306 -0.15 15.89 2.76
CA LYS A 306 0.67 16.90 2.07
C LYS A 306 1.57 17.67 3.04
N ALA A 307 1.04 18.03 4.22
CA ALA A 307 1.80 18.69 5.27
C ALA A 307 2.84 17.75 5.91
N ALA A 308 2.52 16.48 6.15
CA ALA A 308 3.44 15.46 6.68
C ALA A 308 4.61 15.18 5.72
N ALA A 309 4.31 14.99 4.43
CA ALA A 309 5.32 14.86 3.38
C ALA A 309 6.24 16.08 3.29
N SER A 310 5.68 17.30 3.40
CA SER A 310 6.44 18.56 3.41
C SER A 310 7.35 18.68 4.64
N ARG A 311 6.86 18.33 5.84
CA ARG A 311 7.66 18.26 7.07
C ARG A 311 8.83 17.26 6.93
N LEU A 312 8.55 16.03 6.50
CA LEU A 312 9.59 15.02 6.34
C LEU A 312 10.61 15.39 5.27
N ASN A 313 10.19 15.95 4.12
CA ASN A 313 11.11 16.34 3.05
C ASN A 313 12.06 17.48 3.48
N LYS A 314 11.62 18.37 4.38
CA LYS A 314 12.48 19.40 5.00
C LYS A 314 13.53 18.81 5.94
N ASP A 315 13.22 17.71 6.62
CA ASP A 315 14.06 17.13 7.69
C ASP A 315 14.89 15.92 7.27
N ILE A 316 14.50 15.16 6.24
CA ILE A 316 15.17 13.92 5.83
C ILE A 316 16.65 14.15 5.48
N ASN A 317 16.99 15.32 4.95
CA ASN A 317 18.37 15.70 4.66
C ASN A 317 19.29 15.79 5.90
N LYS A 318 18.69 15.94 7.10
CA LYS A 318 19.40 15.91 8.39
C LYS A 318 19.81 14.50 8.83
N PHE A 319 19.37 13.43 8.14
CA PHE A 319 19.56 12.04 8.58
C PHE A 319 21.03 11.76 8.98
N PRO A 320 21.29 11.25 10.20
CA PRO A 320 22.62 11.17 10.78
C PRO A 320 23.37 9.92 10.30
N TRP A 321 23.71 9.89 9.00
CA TRP A 321 24.42 8.76 8.37
C TRP A 321 25.73 8.39 9.07
N GLU A 322 26.45 9.38 9.61
CA GLU A 322 27.68 9.22 10.40
C GLU A 322 27.47 8.57 11.78
N LYS A 323 26.21 8.36 12.19
CA LYS A 323 25.84 7.61 13.41
C LYS A 323 25.35 6.19 13.10
N THR A 324 25.25 5.80 11.83
CA THR A 324 24.72 4.48 11.46
C THR A 324 25.65 3.33 11.85
N VAL A 325 25.07 2.21 12.24
CA VAL A 325 25.74 0.93 12.49
C VAL A 325 25.34 -0.04 11.40
N TRP A 326 26.32 -0.56 10.66
CA TRP A 326 26.11 -1.45 9.52
C TRP A 326 26.14 -2.90 9.96
N VAL A 327 25.14 -3.66 9.56
CA VAL A 327 24.99 -5.06 9.92
C VAL A 327 25.95 -5.92 9.09
N LYS A 328 26.47 -6.99 9.70
CA LYS A 328 27.25 -8.05 9.06
C LYS A 328 26.60 -8.46 7.73
N PRO A 329 27.32 -8.38 6.59
CA PRO A 329 26.75 -8.72 5.29
C PRO A 329 26.15 -10.13 5.28
N GLY A 330 24.93 -10.26 4.74
CA GLY A 330 24.20 -11.54 4.65
C GLY A 330 23.43 -11.98 5.91
N TYR A 331 23.37 -11.16 6.97
CA TYR A 331 22.71 -11.52 8.23
C TYR A 331 21.22 -11.88 8.08
N SER A 332 20.93 -13.18 8.17
CA SER A 332 19.60 -13.74 7.97
C SER A 332 18.70 -13.71 9.20
N GLY A 333 19.25 -13.45 10.40
CA GLY A 333 18.56 -13.60 11.68
C GLY A 333 18.71 -14.98 12.34
N HIS A 334 19.32 -15.95 11.65
CA HIS A 334 19.42 -17.36 12.10
C HIS A 334 20.87 -17.82 12.34
N ASP A 335 21.78 -16.91 12.72
CA ASP A 335 23.22 -17.18 12.88
C ASP A 335 23.60 -18.07 14.10
N THR A 336 22.63 -18.61 14.86
CA THR A 336 22.90 -19.45 16.07
C THR A 336 22.17 -20.78 16.13
N ASN A 337 21.20 -21.06 15.24
CA ASN A 337 20.62 -22.40 15.09
C ASN A 337 19.97 -22.56 13.71
N ALA A 338 19.94 -23.79 13.22
CA ALA A 338 19.67 -24.14 11.81
C ALA A 338 18.55 -23.30 11.15
N ALA A 339 18.90 -22.67 10.02
CA ALA A 339 17.93 -22.17 9.06
C ALA A 339 16.90 -23.28 8.76
N SER A 340 15.61 -22.95 8.79
CA SER A 340 14.53 -23.93 8.81
C SER A 340 14.58 -24.87 7.59
N PRO A 341 13.99 -26.08 7.65
CA PRO A 341 14.11 -27.07 6.58
C PRO A 341 13.70 -26.56 5.20
N GLY A 342 12.73 -25.64 5.11
CA GLY A 342 12.36 -24.99 3.85
C GLY A 342 13.43 -24.06 3.28
N ILE A 343 14.22 -23.38 4.13
CA ILE A 343 15.36 -22.55 3.70
C ILE A 343 16.49 -23.45 3.19
N GLN A 344 16.82 -24.53 3.91
CA GLN A 344 17.85 -25.47 3.50
C GLN A 344 17.45 -26.21 2.20
N ALA A 345 16.17 -26.59 2.06
CA ALA A 345 15.63 -27.14 0.83
C ALA A 345 15.74 -26.14 -0.34
N ALA A 346 15.31 -24.89 -0.16
CA ALA A 346 15.42 -23.86 -1.20
C ALA A 346 16.88 -23.58 -1.60
N LEU A 347 17.81 -23.53 -0.64
CA LEU A 347 19.25 -23.38 -0.93
C LEU A 347 19.82 -24.60 -1.68
N ALA A 348 19.37 -25.81 -1.34
CA ALA A 348 19.76 -27.04 -2.04
C ALA A 348 19.16 -27.13 -3.46
N GLU A 349 17.91 -26.73 -3.66
CA GLU A 349 17.28 -26.63 -4.99
C GLU A 349 17.98 -25.58 -5.86
N ILE A 350 18.34 -24.42 -5.29
CA ILE A 350 19.13 -23.38 -5.99
C ILE A 350 20.52 -23.90 -6.40
N ALA A 351 21.16 -24.73 -5.56
CA ALA A 351 22.43 -25.37 -5.90
C ALA A 351 22.27 -26.44 -6.99
N ALA A 352 21.21 -27.27 -6.92
CA ALA A 352 20.91 -28.30 -7.91
C ALA A 352 20.55 -27.70 -9.29
N ALA A 353 19.73 -26.64 -9.31
CA ALA A 353 19.34 -25.93 -10.52
C ALA A 353 20.54 -25.31 -11.26
N ARG A 354 21.56 -24.84 -10.52
CA ARG A 354 22.81 -24.32 -11.11
C ARG A 354 23.70 -25.39 -11.73
N ASN A 355 23.65 -26.63 -11.23
CA ASN A 355 24.49 -27.72 -11.73
C ASN A 355 23.89 -28.47 -12.94
N ASN A 356 22.59 -28.31 -13.21
CA ASN A 356 21.88 -28.95 -14.33
C ASN A 356 21.90 -28.14 -15.64
N THR A 357 22.91 -27.29 -15.86
CA THR A 357 23.20 -26.77 -17.21
C THR A 357 23.81 -27.87 -18.07
N ALA A 358 22.97 -28.56 -18.84
CA ALA A 358 23.39 -29.64 -19.73
C ALA A 358 24.45 -29.18 -20.73
N ALA A 359 25.63 -29.79 -20.68
CA ALA A 359 26.72 -29.50 -21.61
C ALA A 359 26.45 -30.16 -22.98
N PRO A 360 26.45 -29.41 -24.10
CA PRO A 360 26.66 -30.01 -25.40
C PRO A 360 28.15 -30.39 -25.52
N SER A 361 28.43 -31.67 -25.61
CA SER A 361 29.77 -32.20 -25.81
C SER A 361 30.32 -31.83 -27.19
N ASN A 362 31.46 -31.15 -27.25
CA ASN A 362 32.67 -31.76 -27.82
C ASN A 362 33.92 -30.90 -27.55
N SER A 363 35.05 -31.58 -27.39
CA SER A 363 36.32 -30.99 -26.99
C SER A 363 37.19 -30.63 -28.20
N THR A 364 37.59 -29.35 -28.29
CA THR A 364 38.94 -28.99 -28.78
C THR A 364 39.36 -27.63 -28.21
N THR A 365 40.52 -27.63 -27.53
CA THR A 365 41.46 -26.53 -27.30
C THR A 365 41.03 -25.09 -27.61
N LEU A 366 41.09 -24.22 -26.59
CA LEU A 366 41.29 -22.77 -26.76
C LEU A 366 42.64 -22.47 -27.44
N PRO A 367 42.65 -21.54 -28.40
CA PRO A 367 43.75 -20.58 -28.55
C PRO A 367 43.26 -19.16 -28.26
N ASN A 368 44.05 -18.38 -27.52
CA ASN A 368 43.80 -16.95 -27.36
C ASN A 368 43.90 -16.23 -28.72
N ASN A 369 42.91 -15.40 -29.09
CA ASN A 369 43.15 -14.35 -30.07
C ASN A 369 42.24 -13.12 -29.86
N THR A 370 42.84 -11.95 -29.66
CA THR A 370 42.19 -10.71 -29.23
C THR A 370 41.73 -9.83 -30.41
N SER A 371 41.12 -10.45 -31.42
CA SER A 371 40.91 -9.85 -32.75
C SER A 371 39.45 -9.56 -33.16
N SER A 372 38.44 -10.22 -32.58
CA SER A 372 37.03 -10.05 -32.98
C SER A 372 36.35 -8.80 -32.42
N LEU A 373 36.69 -8.36 -31.21
CA LEU A 373 36.01 -7.23 -30.54
C LEU A 373 36.13 -5.90 -31.32
N LYS A 374 37.23 -5.70 -32.06
CA LYS A 374 37.45 -4.51 -32.90
C LYS A 374 36.62 -4.50 -34.20
N GLN A 375 36.03 -5.62 -34.60
CA GLN A 375 35.03 -5.64 -35.69
C GLN A 375 33.62 -5.37 -35.16
N ALA A 376 33.25 -5.90 -33.99
CA ALA A 376 31.96 -5.60 -33.35
C ALA A 376 31.76 -4.09 -33.12
N VAL A 377 32.80 -3.38 -32.65
CA VAL A 377 32.77 -1.92 -32.43
C VAL A 377 32.60 -1.12 -33.74
N ARG A 378 32.91 -1.68 -34.91
CA ARG A 378 32.66 -1.02 -36.22
C ARG A 378 31.29 -1.33 -36.82
N ALA A 379 30.58 -2.36 -36.36
CA ALA A 379 29.21 -2.64 -36.80
C ALA A 379 28.17 -1.73 -36.10
N GLY A 380 28.47 -1.24 -34.90
CA GLY A 380 27.57 -0.35 -34.14
C GLY A 380 27.56 1.13 -34.57
N MET A 381 28.38 1.53 -35.54
CA MET A 381 28.51 2.93 -36.02
C MET A 381 28.08 3.13 -37.48
N SER A 382 27.03 2.43 -37.92
CA SER A 382 26.38 2.63 -39.23
C SER A 382 24.85 2.48 -39.15
N ALA A 383 24.21 3.35 -38.36
CA ALA A 383 22.74 3.42 -38.25
C ALA A 383 22.19 4.87 -38.26
N VAL A 384 22.95 5.83 -38.80
CA VAL A 384 22.51 7.23 -39.00
C VAL A 384 23.09 7.77 -40.32
N SER A 385 22.30 7.76 -41.39
CA SER A 385 22.58 8.55 -42.62
C SER A 385 21.37 8.61 -43.57
N GLY A 386 20.96 9.83 -43.93
CA GLY A 386 19.83 10.12 -44.84
C GLY A 386 18.45 10.09 -44.15
N LEU A 387 17.62 11.13 -44.17
CA LEU A 387 17.74 12.51 -44.68
C LEU A 387 17.31 13.46 -43.53
N GLY A 388 17.52 14.78 -43.55
CA GLY A 388 18.14 15.71 -44.49
C GLY A 388 17.97 17.14 -43.93
N ALA A 389 18.88 18.07 -44.24
CA ALA A 389 18.96 19.35 -43.54
C ALA A 389 18.04 20.45 -44.09
N LEU A 390 17.65 21.41 -43.23
CA LEU A 390 17.84 22.85 -43.48
C LEU A 390 17.75 23.65 -42.14
N ALA A 391 18.35 24.86 -42.13
CA ALA A 391 18.69 25.66 -40.93
C ALA A 391 17.48 26.20 -40.13
N GLY A 392 17.60 26.66 -38.88
CA GLY A 392 18.74 26.84 -37.94
C GLY A 392 18.23 27.52 -36.64
N GLY A 393 19.01 27.96 -35.65
CA GLY A 393 20.46 27.90 -35.40
C GLY A 393 20.84 28.83 -34.22
N ALA A 394 21.90 28.49 -33.47
CA ALA A 394 22.56 29.28 -32.41
C ALA A 394 21.79 29.57 -31.08
N ALA A 395 21.94 28.67 -30.11
CA ALA A 395 22.11 28.99 -28.68
C ALA A 395 22.81 27.82 -27.94
N LEU A 396 23.53 28.11 -26.85
CA LEU A 396 24.08 27.15 -25.87
C LEU A 396 25.24 26.22 -26.31
N GLU A 397 26.29 26.77 -26.91
CA GLU A 397 27.67 26.30 -26.66
C GLU A 397 28.48 27.41 -25.96
N ASN A 398 29.48 27.03 -25.15
CA ASN A 398 30.34 27.81 -24.24
C ASN A 398 29.94 27.84 -22.74
N LEU A 399 30.09 26.71 -22.03
CA LEU A 399 30.12 26.71 -20.55
C LEU A 399 31.09 25.69 -19.88
N PHE A 400 32.07 25.13 -20.60
CA PHE A 400 33.12 24.30 -20.01
C PHE A 400 34.51 24.47 -20.65
N SER A 401 35.35 25.32 -20.05
CA SER A 401 36.79 25.10 -19.88
C SER A 401 37.33 26.00 -18.75
N PRO A 402 38.40 25.60 -18.03
CA PRO A 402 38.77 26.23 -16.75
C PRO A 402 40.01 27.12 -16.83
N GLU A 403 40.13 28.11 -15.95
CA GLU A 403 41.44 28.65 -15.56
C GLU A 403 41.45 29.23 -14.13
N LYS A 404 42.54 29.89 -13.72
CA LYS A 404 43.09 29.85 -12.37
C LYS A 404 43.30 31.24 -11.72
N GLU A 405 43.28 31.23 -10.39
CA GLU A 405 43.94 32.21 -9.49
C GLU A 405 43.42 33.67 -9.46
N ALA A 406 43.92 34.42 -8.47
CA ALA A 406 43.52 35.76 -8.03
C ALA A 406 44.82 36.56 -7.73
N PRO A 407 44.83 37.81 -7.19
CA PRO A 407 43.73 38.70 -6.77
C PRO A 407 43.90 40.18 -7.23
N THR A 408 43.00 41.09 -6.84
CA THR A 408 43.32 42.39 -6.16
C THR A 408 42.05 43.11 -5.68
N ALA A 409 42.20 44.10 -4.79
CA ALA A 409 41.12 44.85 -4.15
C ALA A 409 40.66 46.09 -4.95
N GLU A 410 39.43 46.58 -4.71
CA GLU A 410 39.18 47.83 -3.96
C GLU A 410 37.68 48.10 -3.69
N LYS A 411 37.38 49.17 -2.96
CA LYS A 411 36.06 49.70 -2.54
C LYS A 411 36.09 51.24 -2.73
N PRO A 412 34.97 52.01 -2.68
CA PRO A 412 33.70 51.79 -1.96
C PRO A 412 32.54 51.50 -2.98
N ALA A 413 31.29 51.96 -2.96
CA ALA A 413 30.59 52.94 -2.11
C ALA A 413 29.04 52.76 -2.06
N ASP A 414 28.44 53.72 -1.36
CA ASP A 414 27.03 54.00 -1.06
C ASP A 414 26.21 54.45 -2.31
N GLU A 415 24.87 54.50 -2.34
CA GLU A 415 23.95 55.04 -1.32
C GLU A 415 22.50 54.45 -1.37
N LYS A 416 21.61 54.96 -0.51
CA LYS A 416 20.19 54.58 -0.24
C LYS A 416 19.50 55.80 0.43
N PRO A 417 18.17 55.83 0.73
CA PRO A 417 16.99 55.08 0.25
C PRO A 417 15.78 56.04 -0.07
N GLN A 418 14.52 55.58 0.15
CA GLN A 418 13.25 56.34 0.40
C GLN A 418 12.36 56.78 -0.80
N ILE A 419 11.02 56.97 -0.69
CA ILE A 419 9.93 56.48 0.23
C ILE A 419 8.54 56.65 -0.46
N ALA A 420 7.63 55.65 -0.32
CA ALA A 420 6.13 55.67 -0.45
C ALA A 420 5.48 56.50 -1.61
N THR A 421 4.17 56.75 -1.79
CA THR A 421 2.81 56.40 -1.22
C THR A 421 1.80 56.51 -2.41
N SER A 422 0.47 56.30 -2.43
CA SER A 422 -0.65 55.92 -1.51
C SER A 422 -1.88 55.45 -2.34
N ASN A 423 -2.92 54.88 -1.72
CA ASN A 423 -4.18 54.47 -2.40
C ASN A 423 -5.12 55.65 -2.79
N SER A 424 -5.98 55.43 -3.80
CA SER A 424 -7.39 55.91 -3.84
C SER A 424 -8.23 55.06 -4.82
N GLN A 425 -9.54 55.31 -4.94
CA GLN A 425 -10.52 54.44 -5.62
C GLN A 425 -11.40 55.18 -6.66
N SER A 426 -12.19 54.39 -7.41
CA SER A 426 -13.53 54.66 -7.99
C SER A 426 -13.67 55.22 -9.43
N GLU A 427 -14.68 54.64 -10.09
CA GLU A 427 -15.30 54.87 -11.41
C GLU A 427 -16.25 56.12 -11.41
N PRO A 428 -16.84 56.64 -12.53
CA PRO A 428 -17.52 55.88 -13.61
C PRO A 428 -17.48 56.46 -15.06
N ALA A 429 -18.23 55.83 -15.99
CA ALA A 429 -18.40 56.19 -17.41
C ALA A 429 -19.80 56.80 -17.74
N PRO A 430 -20.01 57.41 -18.95
CA PRO A 430 -21.11 56.92 -19.83
C PRO A 430 -21.03 57.21 -21.37
N SER A 431 -21.82 56.45 -22.17
CA SER A 431 -22.39 56.80 -23.52
C SER A 431 -21.45 56.80 -24.76
N ALA A 432 -21.88 56.77 -26.05
CA ALA A 432 -23.21 56.69 -26.73
C ALA A 432 -23.12 56.08 -28.19
N ALA A 433 -24.14 56.28 -29.05
CA ALA A 433 -24.37 55.73 -30.42
C ALA A 433 -24.30 56.83 -31.55
N PRO A 434 -24.70 56.68 -32.86
CA PRO A 434 -25.56 55.68 -33.56
C PRO A 434 -25.06 55.16 -34.96
N GLN A 435 -25.97 54.71 -35.85
CA GLN A 435 -25.75 53.72 -36.95
C GLN A 435 -26.02 54.20 -38.40
N ALA A 436 -25.42 53.52 -39.41
CA ALA A 436 -25.93 53.13 -40.75
C ALA A 436 -24.76 52.50 -41.58
N SER A 437 -24.86 51.56 -42.54
CA SER A 437 -25.96 50.85 -43.27
C SER A 437 -25.46 49.49 -43.81
N ILE A 438 -26.31 48.66 -44.46
CA ILE A 438 -26.01 47.29 -44.97
C ILE A 438 -26.42 47.14 -46.46
N PRO A 439 -25.85 46.21 -47.26
CA PRO A 439 -26.31 44.81 -47.32
C PRO A 439 -25.17 43.75 -47.43
N ALA A 440 -25.52 42.46 -47.41
CA ALA A 440 -24.57 41.32 -47.25
C ALA A 440 -24.83 40.14 -48.23
N PRO A 441 -23.86 39.21 -48.39
CA PRO A 441 -24.08 37.83 -48.81
C PRO A 441 -23.99 36.83 -47.62
N ALA A 442 -24.48 35.59 -47.82
CA ALA A 442 -24.91 34.70 -46.74
C ALA A 442 -23.82 33.78 -46.10
N PRO A 443 -23.96 33.44 -44.80
CA PRO A 443 -23.25 32.35 -44.14
C PRO A 443 -24.16 31.20 -43.61
N ALA A 444 -23.64 29.96 -43.68
CA ALA A 444 -23.98 28.74 -42.91
C ALA A 444 -25.44 28.19 -42.85
N PRO A 445 -25.64 26.85 -42.93
CA PRO A 445 -26.93 26.21 -42.63
C PRO A 445 -27.18 26.07 -41.12
N GLU A 446 -28.45 26.17 -40.70
CA GLU A 446 -28.87 26.11 -39.30
C GLU A 446 -28.90 24.69 -38.68
N PRO A 447 -28.77 24.57 -37.34
CA PRO A 447 -28.92 23.30 -36.64
C PRO A 447 -30.38 22.84 -36.57
N GLN A 448 -30.65 21.59 -36.95
CA GLN A 448 -31.96 20.97 -36.78
C GLN A 448 -32.32 20.83 -35.29
N ARG A 449 -33.56 21.17 -34.93
CA ARG A 449 -34.06 21.19 -33.55
C ARG A 449 -35.20 20.18 -33.34
N GLN A 450 -35.44 19.83 -32.07
CA GLN A 450 -36.61 19.16 -31.47
C GLN A 450 -36.53 17.63 -31.34
N PRO A 451 -37.17 17.01 -30.31
CA PRO A 451 -38.29 17.53 -29.48
C PRO A 451 -38.01 17.84 -28.01
N GLU A 452 -38.82 18.76 -27.46
CA GLU A 452 -38.78 19.28 -26.08
C GLU A 452 -39.49 18.37 -25.06
N ASN A 453 -39.43 17.05 -25.22
CA ASN A 453 -40.13 16.07 -24.36
C ASN A 453 -39.26 14.85 -24.02
N ALA A 454 -38.09 15.09 -23.45
CA ALA A 454 -37.34 14.09 -22.69
C ALA A 454 -37.16 14.61 -21.25
N PRO A 455 -37.52 13.85 -20.20
CA PRO A 455 -37.19 14.24 -18.84
C PRO A 455 -35.67 14.28 -18.70
N SER A 456 -35.13 15.39 -18.19
CA SER A 456 -33.69 15.56 -18.00
C SER A 456 -33.17 14.49 -17.05
N LEU A 457 -32.44 13.51 -17.58
CA LEU A 457 -31.77 12.49 -16.77
C LEU A 457 -30.85 13.20 -15.77
N PRO A 458 -31.07 13.06 -14.45
CA PRO A 458 -30.29 13.79 -13.48
C PRO A 458 -28.83 13.32 -13.51
N MET A 459 -27.91 14.26 -13.29
CA MET A 459 -26.50 13.98 -13.01
C MET A 459 -26.39 12.88 -11.94
N PRO A 460 -25.42 11.95 -12.05
CA PRO A 460 -25.29 10.84 -11.12
C PRO A 460 -24.91 11.34 -9.71
N GLN A 461 -25.92 11.61 -8.89
CA GLN A 461 -25.75 11.88 -7.47
C GLN A 461 -25.10 10.66 -6.81
N SER A 462 -24.19 10.89 -5.86
CA SER A 462 -23.83 9.86 -4.88
C SER A 462 -25.11 9.45 -4.14
N ARG A 463 -25.57 8.22 -4.38
CA ARG A 463 -26.84 7.74 -3.82
C ARG A 463 -26.70 7.74 -2.30
N LYS A 464 -27.53 8.57 -1.63
CA LYS A 464 -27.54 8.64 -0.16
C LYS A 464 -27.76 7.25 0.42
N HIS A 465 -27.02 6.90 1.47
CA HIS A 465 -27.32 5.71 2.26
C HIS A 465 -28.61 5.94 3.06
N SER A 466 -29.74 5.63 2.44
CA SER A 466 -31.05 5.53 3.09
C SER A 466 -31.47 4.08 3.19
N GLY A 467 -32.20 3.74 4.24
CA GLY A 467 -32.55 2.36 4.57
C GLY A 467 -33.45 2.29 5.79
N LEU A 468 -33.69 1.08 6.25
CA LEU A 468 -34.43 0.78 7.47
C LEU A 468 -33.55 -0.07 8.37
N MET A 469 -33.57 0.21 9.68
CA MET A 469 -33.19 -0.80 10.69
C MET A 469 -34.46 -1.52 11.14
N LEU A 470 -34.41 -2.85 11.14
CA LEU A 470 -35.40 -3.67 11.83
C LEU A 470 -34.72 -4.41 12.97
N ASP A 471 -35.30 -4.24 14.14
CA ASP A 471 -35.00 -5.03 15.33
C ASP A 471 -35.62 -6.42 15.19
N VAL A 472 -34.76 -7.44 15.12
CA VAL A 472 -35.17 -8.85 15.08
C VAL A 472 -34.77 -9.62 16.35
N ALA A 473 -34.09 -8.95 17.29
CA ALA A 473 -33.70 -9.47 18.59
C ALA A 473 -34.84 -9.33 19.61
N ARG A 474 -35.40 -8.12 19.75
CA ARG A 474 -36.54 -7.83 20.65
C ARG A 474 -37.81 -8.55 20.17
N GLN A 475 -38.03 -8.60 18.85
CA GLN A 475 -39.20 -9.23 18.22
C GLN A 475 -38.81 -9.98 16.94
N PHE A 476 -39.04 -11.29 16.89
CA PHE A 476 -38.69 -12.11 15.72
C PHE A 476 -39.70 -11.98 14.57
N TYR A 477 -39.21 -11.90 13.32
CA TYR A 477 -40.04 -11.80 12.12
C TYR A 477 -39.71 -12.94 11.13
N PRO A 478 -40.68 -13.72 10.62
CA PRO A 478 -40.40 -14.80 9.68
C PRO A 478 -39.70 -14.32 8.39
N LEU A 479 -38.92 -15.20 7.75
CA LEU A 479 -38.09 -14.88 6.56
C LEU A 479 -38.88 -14.18 5.43
N ASN A 480 -40.15 -14.55 5.21
CA ASN A 480 -40.98 -13.93 4.18
C ASN A 480 -41.38 -12.48 4.53
N THR A 481 -41.45 -12.13 5.81
CA THR A 481 -41.64 -10.74 6.26
C THR A 481 -40.38 -9.91 6.02
N LEU A 482 -39.18 -10.47 6.24
CA LEU A 482 -37.92 -9.80 5.90
C LEU A 482 -37.79 -9.52 4.39
N LYS A 483 -38.25 -10.45 3.53
CA LYS A 483 -38.35 -10.22 2.08
C LYS A 483 -39.32 -9.08 1.75
N GLY A 484 -40.44 -8.97 2.48
CA GLY A 484 -41.38 -7.85 2.38
C GLY A 484 -40.73 -6.49 2.69
N TYR A 485 -39.96 -6.40 3.78
CA TYR A 485 -39.21 -5.18 4.09
C TYR A 485 -38.16 -4.84 3.03
N VAL A 486 -37.45 -5.83 2.48
CA VAL A 486 -36.55 -5.62 1.32
C VAL A 486 -37.31 -5.04 0.11
N ASP A 487 -38.52 -5.54 -0.18
CA ASP A 487 -39.37 -5.02 -1.24
C ASP A 487 -39.84 -3.58 -0.98
N ASP A 488 -40.18 -3.25 0.27
CA ASP A 488 -40.61 -1.91 0.66
C ASP A 488 -39.46 -0.89 0.59
N ILE A 489 -38.26 -1.26 1.07
CA ILE A 489 -37.05 -0.42 0.98
C ILE A 489 -36.68 -0.19 -0.49
N ALA A 490 -36.72 -1.22 -1.33
CA ALA A 490 -36.45 -1.10 -2.77
C ALA A 490 -37.48 -0.20 -3.46
N ARG A 491 -38.78 -0.34 -3.14
CA ARG A 491 -39.86 0.50 -3.68
C ARG A 491 -39.76 1.96 -3.23
N ALA A 492 -39.25 2.21 -2.02
CA ALA A 492 -38.95 3.54 -1.50
C ALA A 492 -37.63 4.14 -2.05
N GLY A 493 -36.90 3.42 -2.90
CA GLY A 493 -35.63 3.88 -3.46
C GLY A 493 -34.43 3.81 -2.49
N GLY A 494 -34.58 3.10 -1.37
CA GLY A 494 -33.53 2.87 -0.37
C GLY A 494 -32.35 2.05 -0.89
N THR A 495 -31.39 1.80 -0.01
CA THR A 495 -30.08 1.19 -0.33
C THR A 495 -29.69 0.04 0.60
N PHE A 496 -30.07 0.09 1.88
CA PHE A 496 -29.70 -0.92 2.87
C PHE A 496 -30.88 -1.34 3.75
N PHE A 497 -30.79 -2.55 4.28
CA PHE A 497 -31.63 -3.11 5.34
C PHE A 497 -30.71 -3.53 6.48
N HIS A 498 -30.78 -2.80 7.59
CA HIS A 498 -30.00 -3.04 8.80
C HIS A 498 -30.79 -4.01 9.69
N LEU A 499 -30.15 -5.10 10.10
CA LEU A 499 -30.76 -6.16 10.92
C LEU A 499 -30.06 -6.19 12.27
N HIS A 500 -30.74 -5.65 13.28
CA HIS A 500 -30.31 -5.69 14.68
C HIS A 500 -30.60 -7.10 15.23
N LEU A 501 -29.59 -7.98 15.16
CA LEU A 501 -29.72 -9.43 15.32
C LEU A 501 -29.47 -9.93 16.75
N SER A 502 -28.81 -9.15 17.60
CA SER A 502 -28.52 -9.53 18.98
C SER A 502 -28.83 -8.40 19.95
N ASP A 503 -29.49 -8.74 21.04
CA ASP A 503 -29.69 -7.87 22.19
C ASP A 503 -29.84 -8.72 23.47
N ASP A 504 -30.04 -8.09 24.63
CA ASP A 504 -30.31 -8.74 25.91
C ASP A 504 -31.46 -9.75 25.87
N GLN A 505 -32.49 -9.54 25.05
CA GLN A 505 -33.64 -10.46 25.01
C GLN A 505 -33.54 -11.58 23.96
N ASN A 506 -32.62 -11.52 22.98
CA ASN A 506 -32.39 -12.63 22.04
C ASN A 506 -31.08 -12.49 21.25
N TYR A 507 -30.51 -13.63 20.83
CA TYR A 507 -29.58 -13.71 19.71
C TYR A 507 -30.31 -14.41 18.56
N ALA A 508 -30.72 -13.66 17.54
CA ALA A 508 -31.64 -14.09 16.49
C ALA A 508 -30.96 -14.82 15.31
N LEU A 509 -29.69 -15.20 15.42
CA LEU A 509 -28.92 -15.87 14.37
C LEU A 509 -28.51 -17.30 14.78
N GLU A 510 -28.26 -18.17 13.80
CA GLU A 510 -27.58 -19.46 14.02
C GLU A 510 -26.10 -19.23 14.36
N SER A 511 -25.58 -19.97 15.34
CA SER A 511 -24.20 -19.85 15.80
C SER A 511 -23.69 -21.19 16.34
N ALA A 512 -22.51 -21.63 15.86
CA ALA A 512 -21.76 -22.72 16.46
C ALA A 512 -21.01 -22.26 17.71
N THR A 513 -20.48 -21.03 17.70
CA THR A 513 -19.81 -20.37 18.84
C THR A 513 -20.71 -20.31 20.10
N LEU A 514 -22.03 -20.23 19.93
CA LEU A 514 -23.03 -20.16 21.00
C LEU A 514 -23.89 -21.44 21.15
N GLY A 515 -23.54 -22.54 20.49
CA GLY A 515 -24.29 -23.81 20.51
C GLY A 515 -25.68 -23.77 19.84
N GLN A 516 -26.13 -22.61 19.36
CA GLN A 516 -27.45 -22.37 18.76
C GLN A 516 -27.48 -22.78 17.28
N LEU A 517 -27.65 -24.08 17.02
CA LEU A 517 -27.66 -24.65 15.67
C LEU A 517 -29.05 -25.12 15.24
N ALA A 518 -29.40 -24.86 13.98
CA ALA A 518 -30.71 -25.18 13.39
C ALA A 518 -31.02 -26.69 13.43
N ARG A 519 -29.98 -27.55 13.33
CA ARG A 519 -30.09 -29.01 13.51
C ARG A 519 -30.48 -29.47 14.93
N ASN A 520 -30.29 -28.61 15.94
CA ASN A 520 -30.64 -28.85 17.33
C ASN A 520 -31.95 -28.15 17.74
N ALA A 521 -32.56 -27.37 16.82
CA ALA A 521 -33.69 -26.51 17.10
C ALA A 521 -35.03 -27.12 16.65
N LYS A 522 -36.11 -26.67 17.27
CA LYS A 522 -37.47 -26.99 16.80
C LYS A 522 -37.78 -26.13 15.58
N GLN A 523 -37.97 -26.73 14.42
CA GLN A 523 -38.53 -26.01 13.26
C GLN A 523 -40.05 -25.83 13.43
N ASN A 524 -40.55 -24.63 13.14
CA ASN A 524 -41.97 -24.28 13.20
C ASN A 524 -42.62 -24.34 11.81
N ALA A 525 -43.96 -24.27 11.76
CA ALA A 525 -44.75 -24.35 10.53
C ALA A 525 -44.54 -23.17 9.55
N ASP A 526 -44.02 -22.03 10.01
CA ASP A 526 -43.59 -20.89 9.18
C ASP A 526 -42.15 -21.04 8.66
N GLY A 527 -41.48 -22.15 9.00
CA GLY A 527 -40.08 -22.43 8.67
C GLY A 527 -39.06 -21.86 9.66
N SER A 528 -39.45 -21.05 10.65
CA SER A 528 -38.54 -20.50 11.66
C SER A 528 -37.96 -21.59 12.57
N TYR A 529 -36.79 -21.36 13.16
CA TYR A 529 -36.16 -22.26 14.13
C TYR A 529 -36.27 -21.66 15.53
N THR A 530 -36.73 -22.44 16.51
CA THR A 530 -36.76 -22.07 17.93
C THR A 530 -35.76 -22.91 18.72
N ASN A 531 -34.86 -22.23 19.43
CA ASN A 531 -33.92 -22.88 20.35
C ASN A 531 -34.68 -23.40 21.58
N PRO A 532 -34.66 -24.72 21.86
CA PRO A 532 -35.44 -25.30 22.95
C PRO A 532 -34.95 -24.89 24.35
N ALA A 533 -33.70 -24.44 24.49
CA ALA A 533 -33.11 -24.05 25.78
C ALA A 533 -33.38 -22.59 26.17
N THR A 534 -33.78 -21.74 25.22
CA THR A 534 -34.15 -20.32 25.44
C THR A 534 -35.62 -20.02 25.15
N GLY A 535 -36.29 -20.87 24.36
CA GLY A 535 -37.64 -20.60 23.84
C GLY A 535 -37.70 -19.50 22.77
N LYS A 536 -36.55 -19.01 22.30
CA LYS A 536 -36.43 -17.92 21.33
C LYS A 536 -36.23 -18.41 19.90
N SER A 537 -36.70 -17.65 18.93
CA SER A 537 -36.54 -17.95 17.51
C SER A 537 -35.30 -17.28 16.90
N PHE A 538 -34.70 -17.94 15.92
CA PHE A 538 -33.52 -17.49 15.19
C PHE A 538 -33.59 -17.91 13.71
N TYR A 539 -32.79 -17.24 12.87
CA TYR A 539 -32.61 -17.56 11.45
C TYR A 539 -31.48 -18.56 11.27
N SER A 540 -31.70 -19.62 10.50
CA SER A 540 -30.60 -20.48 10.08
C SER A 540 -29.69 -19.78 9.07
N ALA A 541 -28.44 -20.22 8.98
CA ALA A 541 -27.49 -19.72 7.99
C ALA A 541 -28.02 -19.86 6.55
N ALA A 542 -28.79 -20.92 6.29
CA ALA A 542 -29.45 -21.15 5.01
C ALA A 542 -30.57 -20.11 4.72
N GLN A 543 -31.33 -19.70 5.74
CA GLN A 543 -32.38 -18.67 5.60
C GLN A 543 -31.80 -17.28 5.37
N ILE A 544 -30.72 -16.93 6.07
CA ILE A 544 -30.00 -15.68 5.79
C ILE A 544 -29.42 -15.72 4.37
N GLN A 545 -28.74 -16.80 3.96
CA GLN A 545 -28.24 -16.93 2.60
C GLN A 545 -29.33 -16.91 1.52
N GLU A 546 -30.58 -17.26 1.84
CA GLU A 546 -31.73 -17.01 0.97
C GLU A 546 -32.12 -15.53 0.91
N LEU A 547 -32.18 -14.84 2.06
CA LEU A 547 -32.43 -13.39 2.14
C LEU A 547 -31.33 -12.58 1.43
N VAL A 548 -30.07 -12.96 1.56
CA VAL A 548 -28.91 -12.38 0.87
C VAL A 548 -29.13 -12.39 -0.65
N ARG A 549 -29.52 -13.54 -1.21
CA ARG A 549 -29.82 -13.66 -2.65
C ARG A 549 -31.02 -12.81 -3.05
N TYR A 550 -32.05 -12.74 -2.20
CA TYR A 550 -33.25 -11.94 -2.45
C TYR A 550 -32.96 -10.43 -2.44
N ALA A 551 -32.29 -9.92 -1.41
CA ALA A 551 -31.91 -8.51 -1.28
C ALA A 551 -30.99 -8.05 -2.41
N LYS A 552 -30.03 -8.90 -2.79
CA LYS A 552 -29.12 -8.65 -3.92
C LYS A 552 -29.86 -8.51 -5.26
N GLN A 553 -30.92 -9.29 -5.50
CA GLN A 553 -31.77 -9.13 -6.70
C GLN A 553 -32.57 -7.81 -6.70
N LYS A 554 -32.79 -7.21 -5.53
CA LYS A 554 -33.53 -5.93 -5.36
C LYS A 554 -32.60 -4.72 -5.25
N GLY A 555 -31.27 -4.94 -5.27
CA GLY A 555 -30.27 -3.88 -5.10
C GLY A 555 -30.18 -3.33 -3.67
N ILE A 556 -30.59 -4.13 -2.67
CA ILE A 556 -30.54 -3.78 -1.25
C ILE A 556 -29.38 -4.52 -0.57
N GLU A 557 -28.52 -3.78 0.10
CA GLU A 557 -27.51 -4.30 1.01
C GLU A 557 -28.16 -4.82 2.30
N LEU A 558 -27.75 -5.99 2.81
CA LEU A 558 -28.04 -6.36 4.20
C LEU A 558 -26.84 -5.99 5.06
N VAL A 559 -27.08 -5.20 6.11
CA VAL A 559 -26.10 -4.90 7.16
C VAL A 559 -26.49 -5.73 8.38
N PRO A 560 -25.74 -6.79 8.74
CA PRO A 560 -25.92 -7.45 10.02
C PRO A 560 -25.35 -6.59 11.15
N GLU A 561 -25.99 -6.65 12.31
CA GLU A 561 -25.49 -6.10 13.56
C GLU A 561 -25.39 -7.19 14.62
N ILE A 562 -24.21 -7.30 15.22
CA ILE A 562 -23.99 -8.06 16.45
C ILE A 562 -23.40 -7.06 17.44
N ASP A 563 -24.09 -6.86 18.56
CA ASP A 563 -23.81 -5.76 19.49
C ASP A 563 -22.75 -6.12 20.52
N ALA A 564 -21.86 -5.18 20.82
CA ALA A 564 -20.91 -5.22 21.91
C ALA A 564 -20.34 -3.81 22.19
N PRO A 565 -19.95 -3.48 23.44
CA PRO A 565 -19.84 -4.38 24.58
C PRO A 565 -21.10 -4.49 25.43
N ALA A 566 -22.09 -3.61 25.25
CA ALA A 566 -23.41 -3.70 25.88
C ALA A 566 -24.37 -4.60 25.10
N HIS A 567 -25.63 -4.70 25.56
CA HIS A 567 -26.71 -5.42 24.88
C HIS A 567 -26.44 -6.93 24.67
N MET A 568 -25.52 -7.52 25.44
CA MET A 568 -25.05 -8.90 25.23
C MET A 568 -25.75 -9.97 26.10
N SER A 569 -26.79 -9.67 26.89
CA SER A 569 -27.31 -10.65 27.87
C SER A 569 -27.82 -11.96 27.25
N ALA A 570 -28.31 -11.96 26.00
CA ALA A 570 -28.65 -13.22 25.32
C ALA A 570 -27.42 -14.00 24.84
N ILE A 571 -26.37 -13.30 24.36
CA ILE A 571 -25.09 -13.90 23.98
C ILE A 571 -24.43 -14.52 25.21
N HIS A 572 -24.36 -13.77 26.33
CA HIS A 572 -23.91 -14.28 27.62
C HIS A 572 -24.75 -15.48 28.07
N SER A 573 -26.09 -15.41 27.97
CA SER A 573 -26.99 -16.50 28.36
C SER A 573 -26.82 -17.78 27.52
N LEU A 574 -26.43 -17.67 26.25
CA LEU A 574 -26.13 -18.83 25.41
C LEU A 574 -24.73 -19.38 25.73
N LEU A 575 -23.70 -18.52 25.78
CA LEU A 575 -22.35 -18.95 26.14
C LEU A 575 -22.28 -19.55 27.55
N GLN A 576 -23.07 -19.05 28.51
CA GLN A 576 -23.15 -19.62 29.87
C GLN A 576 -23.74 -21.04 29.90
N ARG A 577 -24.48 -21.45 28.86
CA ARG A 577 -24.97 -22.84 28.70
C ARG A 577 -23.94 -23.73 27.99
N GLU A 578 -23.25 -23.21 26.99
CA GLU A 578 -22.26 -23.95 26.18
C GLU A 578 -20.89 -24.07 26.90
N ASN A 579 -20.40 -22.98 27.46
CA ASN A 579 -19.12 -22.86 28.16
C ASN A 579 -19.18 -21.82 29.30
N SER A 580 -19.77 -22.23 30.43
CA SER A 580 -19.94 -21.39 31.63
C SER A 580 -18.65 -20.82 32.21
N ALA A 581 -17.52 -21.51 32.04
CA ALA A 581 -16.21 -21.04 32.49
C ALA A 581 -15.74 -19.83 31.66
N GLN A 582 -15.86 -19.90 30.33
CA GLN A 582 -15.50 -18.79 29.43
C GLN A 582 -16.43 -17.59 29.62
N ALA A 583 -17.74 -17.81 29.71
CA ALA A 583 -18.72 -16.76 30.00
C ALA A 583 -18.38 -15.99 31.29
N SER A 584 -18.09 -16.71 32.38
CA SER A 584 -17.68 -16.11 33.67
C SER A 584 -16.38 -15.30 33.61
N GLN A 585 -15.49 -15.60 32.64
CA GLN A 585 -14.23 -14.88 32.43
C GLN A 585 -14.42 -13.61 31.59
N ILE A 586 -15.19 -13.67 30.51
CA ILE A 586 -15.23 -12.61 29.49
C ILE A 586 -16.33 -11.56 29.71
N PHE A 587 -17.36 -11.84 30.51
CA PHE A 587 -18.44 -10.90 30.81
C PHE A 587 -18.31 -10.27 32.21
N ASN A 588 -18.79 -9.04 32.37
CA ASN A 588 -18.83 -8.32 33.65
C ASN A 588 -20.18 -8.54 34.39
N GLY A 589 -20.38 -7.84 35.52
CA GLY A 589 -21.59 -7.98 36.34
C GLY A 589 -22.89 -7.47 35.69
N ASN A 590 -22.79 -6.71 34.60
CA ASN A 590 -23.90 -6.17 33.81
C ASN A 590 -24.19 -7.04 32.56
N ASN A 591 -23.52 -8.19 32.41
CA ASN A 591 -23.44 -8.98 31.18
C ASN A 591 -22.73 -8.28 29.99
N GLU A 592 -21.97 -7.20 30.23
CA GLU A 592 -21.21 -6.51 29.18
C GLU A 592 -19.88 -7.22 28.92
N LEU A 593 -19.38 -7.17 27.68
CA LEU A 593 -18.08 -7.72 27.32
C LEU A 593 -16.95 -6.95 28.01
N ARG A 594 -16.03 -7.66 28.66
CA ARG A 594 -14.78 -7.10 29.17
C ARG A 594 -13.84 -6.81 27.99
N TYR A 595 -14.10 -5.74 27.23
CA TYR A 595 -13.37 -5.41 26.00
C TYR A 595 -11.85 -5.22 26.19
N GLU A 596 -11.37 -4.99 27.41
CA GLU A 596 -9.94 -4.97 27.77
C GLU A 596 -9.28 -6.35 27.84
N ASN A 597 -10.06 -7.44 27.95
CA ASN A 597 -9.59 -8.81 28.09
C ASN A 597 -9.34 -9.48 26.72
N ALA A 598 -8.20 -10.18 26.59
CA ALA A 598 -7.79 -10.78 25.32
C ALA A 598 -8.70 -11.94 24.87
N GLU A 599 -9.16 -12.78 25.80
CA GLU A 599 -10.06 -13.89 25.47
C GLU A 599 -11.47 -13.38 25.08
N ALA A 600 -11.91 -12.27 25.69
CA ALA A 600 -13.14 -11.56 25.33
C ALA A 600 -13.06 -10.96 23.92
N GLN A 601 -11.94 -10.29 23.57
CA GLN A 601 -11.72 -9.80 22.21
C GLN A 601 -11.67 -10.94 21.18
N GLN A 602 -11.03 -12.06 21.49
CA GLN A 602 -11.00 -13.23 20.60
C GLN A 602 -12.38 -13.85 20.42
N PHE A 603 -13.17 -13.98 21.48
CA PHE A 603 -14.54 -14.51 21.42
C PHE A 603 -15.45 -13.68 20.52
N ILE A 604 -15.49 -12.36 20.70
CA ILE A 604 -16.38 -11.51 19.90
C ILE A 604 -15.91 -11.42 18.43
N GLN A 605 -14.59 -11.48 18.18
CA GLN A 605 -14.06 -11.64 16.83
C GLN A 605 -14.54 -12.94 16.16
N GLN A 606 -14.55 -14.07 16.89
CA GLN A 606 -15.08 -15.35 16.37
C GLN A 606 -16.59 -15.28 16.06
N LEU A 607 -17.37 -14.58 16.88
CA LEU A 607 -18.81 -14.39 16.66
C LEU A 607 -19.11 -13.45 15.49
N TYR A 608 -18.32 -12.38 15.34
CA TYR A 608 -18.36 -11.50 14.17
C TYR A 608 -17.92 -12.21 12.89
N ASP A 609 -16.88 -13.05 12.94
CA ASP A 609 -16.41 -13.85 11.80
C ASP A 609 -17.52 -14.79 11.29
N GLU A 610 -18.21 -15.46 12.23
CA GLU A 610 -19.32 -16.38 11.96
C GLU A 610 -20.53 -15.66 11.35
N ALA A 611 -20.94 -14.53 11.94
CA ALA A 611 -22.01 -13.70 11.39
C ALA A 611 -21.65 -13.15 9.99
N ALA A 612 -20.41 -12.68 9.80
CA ALA A 612 -19.92 -12.19 8.52
C ALA A 612 -19.94 -13.28 7.42
N ASP A 613 -19.57 -14.52 7.74
CA ASP A 613 -19.62 -15.63 6.79
C ASP A 613 -21.05 -16.09 6.48
N ILE A 614 -21.97 -16.02 7.45
CA ILE A 614 -23.40 -16.27 7.22
C ILE A 614 -24.00 -15.20 6.28
N PHE A 615 -23.62 -13.93 6.45
CA PHE A 615 -24.06 -12.82 5.58
C PHE A 615 -23.23 -12.63 4.30
N ALA A 616 -22.26 -13.50 4.03
CA ALA A 616 -21.33 -13.35 2.91
C ALA A 616 -22.04 -13.10 1.56
N GLY A 617 -21.68 -11.98 0.93
CA GLY A 617 -22.22 -11.54 -0.36
C GLY A 617 -23.43 -10.61 -0.32
N SER A 618 -23.89 -10.21 0.87
CA SER A 618 -25.01 -9.26 1.09
C SER A 618 -24.68 -7.80 0.83
N GLY A 619 -23.43 -7.41 1.04
CA GLY A 619 -23.03 -6.02 1.17
C GLY A 619 -21.55 -5.88 1.51
N THR A 620 -21.20 -4.70 2.00
CA THR A 620 -19.86 -4.35 2.48
C THR A 620 -19.87 -3.83 3.92
N HIS A 621 -21.02 -3.59 4.55
CA HIS A 621 -21.08 -3.08 5.93
C HIS A 621 -21.42 -4.15 6.96
N PHE A 622 -20.90 -3.99 8.17
CA PHE A 622 -21.22 -4.77 9.37
C PHE A 622 -21.33 -3.79 10.55
N HIS A 623 -22.39 -3.86 11.35
CA HIS A 623 -22.53 -3.02 12.54
C HIS A 623 -22.06 -3.78 13.78
N ILE A 624 -21.34 -3.11 14.67
CA ILE A 624 -20.81 -3.73 15.90
C ILE A 624 -21.48 -3.18 17.17
N GLY A 625 -22.59 -2.46 17.01
CA GLY A 625 -23.28 -1.74 18.08
C GLY A 625 -22.44 -0.59 18.65
N GLY A 626 -22.22 -0.63 19.96
CA GLY A 626 -21.31 0.28 20.67
C GLY A 626 -21.99 1.45 21.39
N ASP A 627 -23.30 1.37 21.60
CA ASP A 627 -24.13 2.27 22.41
C ASP A 627 -24.30 1.81 23.87
N GLU A 628 -24.90 2.68 24.68
CA GLU A 628 -25.34 2.57 26.10
C GLU A 628 -24.44 1.85 27.13
N PHE A 629 -23.18 1.51 26.80
CA PHE A 629 -22.30 0.71 27.65
C PHE A 629 -21.74 1.45 28.87
N SER A 630 -21.47 0.70 29.95
CA SER A 630 -20.87 1.25 31.17
C SER A 630 -19.38 1.59 30.96
N GLY A 631 -19.15 2.84 30.55
CA GLY A 631 -17.85 3.42 30.26
C GLY A 631 -17.47 4.57 31.17
N SER A 632 -16.19 4.93 31.16
CA SER A 632 -15.67 6.16 31.77
C SER A 632 -14.73 6.86 30.80
N ILE A 633 -14.63 8.19 30.88
CA ILE A 633 -13.71 8.99 30.03
C ILE A 633 -12.26 8.49 30.15
N SER A 634 -11.87 7.99 31.34
CA SER A 634 -10.58 7.35 31.62
C SER A 634 -10.36 6.01 30.90
N GLN A 635 -11.41 5.25 30.60
CA GLN A 635 -11.33 3.97 29.87
C GLN A 635 -11.54 4.12 28.37
N ASN A 636 -12.00 5.29 27.89
CA ASN A 636 -12.21 5.52 26.46
C ASN A 636 -10.99 5.17 25.58
N PRO A 637 -9.72 5.45 25.96
CA PRO A 637 -8.56 5.01 25.16
C PRO A 637 -8.47 3.49 24.97
N HIS A 638 -8.96 2.70 25.92
CA HIS A 638 -8.98 1.23 25.82
C HIS A 638 -10.18 0.74 25.01
N TYR A 639 -11.33 1.41 25.13
CA TYR A 639 -12.49 1.15 24.27
C TYR A 639 -12.18 1.47 22.80
N ILE A 640 -11.59 2.62 22.50
CA ILE A 640 -11.11 2.99 21.16
C ILE A 640 -10.06 1.98 20.65
N ALA A 641 -9.20 1.44 21.52
CA ALA A 641 -8.27 0.37 21.12
C ALA A 641 -9.00 -0.95 20.77
N TYR A 642 -10.04 -1.31 21.52
CA TYR A 642 -10.92 -2.44 21.21
C TYR A 642 -11.64 -2.23 19.87
N VAL A 643 -12.33 -1.10 19.66
CA VAL A 643 -13.03 -0.78 18.41
C VAL A 643 -12.05 -0.81 17.22
N ASN A 644 -10.85 -0.24 17.37
CA ASN A 644 -9.83 -0.33 16.32
C ASN A 644 -9.38 -1.77 16.02
N ASN A 645 -9.24 -2.63 17.03
CA ASN A 645 -8.94 -4.06 16.81
C ASN A 645 -10.08 -4.76 16.04
N ILE A 646 -11.34 -4.48 16.36
CA ILE A 646 -12.51 -5.00 15.64
C ILE A 646 -12.58 -4.48 14.20
N VAL A 647 -12.36 -3.18 13.99
CA VAL A 647 -12.29 -2.56 12.66
C VAL A 647 -11.19 -3.21 11.81
N LEU A 648 -10.00 -3.40 12.37
CA LEU A 648 -8.89 -4.07 11.68
C LEU A 648 -9.18 -5.54 11.40
N HIS A 649 -9.88 -6.23 12.31
CA HIS A 649 -10.29 -7.63 12.15
C HIS A 649 -11.32 -7.79 11.02
N LEU A 650 -12.47 -7.11 11.10
CA LEU A 650 -13.55 -7.18 10.10
C LEU A 650 -13.13 -6.63 8.72
N LYS A 651 -12.21 -5.66 8.67
CA LYS A 651 -11.60 -5.20 7.42
C LYS A 651 -10.86 -6.32 6.66
N ASN A 652 -10.38 -7.38 7.34
CA ASN A 652 -9.79 -8.54 6.66
C ASN A 652 -10.81 -9.42 5.92
N LYS A 653 -12.11 -9.32 6.27
CA LYS A 653 -13.24 -9.88 5.52
C LYS A 653 -13.83 -8.89 4.51
N ASN A 654 -13.12 -7.79 4.21
CA ASN A 654 -13.58 -6.68 3.35
C ASN A 654 -14.85 -5.97 3.87
N LEU A 655 -15.07 -5.96 5.20
CA LEU A 655 -16.21 -5.29 5.81
C LEU A 655 -15.83 -3.91 6.37
N ILE A 656 -16.72 -2.95 6.11
CA ILE A 656 -16.73 -1.59 6.63
C ILE A 656 -17.56 -1.60 7.92
N VAL A 657 -16.89 -1.44 9.06
CA VAL A 657 -17.56 -1.35 10.36
C VAL A 657 -18.43 -0.09 10.44
N ARG A 658 -19.61 -0.25 11.03
CA ARG A 658 -20.45 0.83 11.55
C ARG A 658 -20.61 0.67 13.06
N VAL A 659 -20.80 1.80 13.73
CA VAL A 659 -21.01 1.95 15.17
C VAL A 659 -22.09 3.00 15.40
N TRP A 660 -22.73 2.96 16.57
CA TRP A 660 -23.54 4.07 17.05
C TRP A 660 -22.68 5.29 17.41
N ASN A 661 -23.30 6.45 17.59
CA ASN A 661 -22.59 7.74 17.76
C ASN A 661 -21.93 7.93 19.14
N ASP A 662 -22.10 6.98 20.06
CA ASP A 662 -21.58 7.00 21.43
C ASP A 662 -20.15 6.43 21.52
N ALA A 663 -19.65 5.89 20.40
CA ALA A 663 -18.37 5.19 20.27
C ALA A 663 -17.17 6.05 19.80
#